data_AF-A0A0U5J9W3-F1
#
_entry.id   AF-A0A0U5J9W3-F1
#
_cell.length_a   1.000
_cell.length_b   1.000
_cell.length_c   1.000
_cell.angle_alpha   90.00
_cell.angle_beta   90.00
_cell.angle_gamma   90.00
#
_symmetry.space_group_name_H-M   'P 1'
#
loop_
_entity.id
_entity.type
_entity.pdbx_description
1 polymer ?
#
loop_
_entity_poly.entity_id
_entity_poly.type
_entity_poly.pdbx_seq_one_letter_code
_entity_poly.pdbx_strand_id
1 'polypeptide(L)'
;MKLLHKTLVLLSFAGLGFQSLEAKSLEFLFNHTTQTHDGLKALFNPQISKDTKSETLYCQELTIENKSKEVLYGCYPSINNQTLFTLDSLAKQIAQEPYPALALFKIWNQSLTVVENNSNLIQEDDQYSPLDLLNFFGTCSKEEFAYQFIKLCHQIGIQTRSVNQLKEPSFDFAHEHGWIYCDLNSQQIYFALDNETIVSSESIMDDPFLALRTKHSRYDADVDFKKSWEKLANFAITHPFFAEHENLAAKDAHSRSKGFDIYPQEKLVYFTPATRERLAASEREVEHVINCEQRGLSWEYSSPLPLKSLFNKTASAVYLKDQNVTIQAGETFVFQGELTFNVSIETKEADGQLIVTCMCSKAVFPDLKSGDNVVNLGGKGDASSVQITCDVNENLEKESNASIKILNQISHFDSSPQFLLEDSSENQCEMMWWQISADPSFKVIPSNFEQIGPFTSEVMLSAISETFFNANETYYFRVRACVNGKWNNWSSPFEFTLFKPEPITAVEFGKIDDYYELNWERLYTPDSSSEYLIFGSNSLDFLPSIYSDSQVNSMMDGEVTEAEHNQNLVAITKDLKIAVDGSLAYYRIIVRQGGLLSVPSPIIHVYDDELIQPRNVLQVVEEEEGHPLLKRVLLRPSYPWTQISLPKVSAPSDVFENGLLQLHSAFLRASVLPLFEVRAYQKPAFVTQEIWEAVRPHFLPENHPAKSKLDRMFSATRVIQTPETFRKAGFKRNRPGRFSRIMASSHPDLPHYFIKAFADNELSVKAEWYKFLHRIEGAKCVREWIAKNKLQSTFSVPNKWIYPLPENPSPPNNSHFLRKNFILVAENMRILDHEKNEKAYKNKMTRKLLDDIYRLFDDVGLYDSVYAFNVPFCKDGKLATIDTEYHHRWPVPFHKLKKYFSKDMQKYWQHLIDNGGPKGHIKKGGR
;
A
#
# COMPACT_ATOMS: atom_id res chain seq x y z
N MET A 1 4.71 57.00 36.26
CA MET A 1 4.38 55.72 35.60
C MET A 1 3.10 55.79 34.76
N LYS A 2 1.90 56.05 35.31
CA LYS A 2 0.70 56.25 34.46
C LYS A 2 0.69 57.55 33.64
N LEU A 3 1.45 58.58 34.04
CA LEU A 3 1.67 59.80 33.24
C LEU A 3 2.68 59.56 32.09
N LEU A 4 3.67 58.69 32.29
CA LEU A 4 4.69 58.34 31.29
C LEU A 4 4.07 57.53 30.13
N HIS A 5 3.09 56.67 30.42
CA HIS A 5 2.35 55.92 29.40
C HIS A 5 1.40 56.80 28.58
N LYS A 6 0.89 57.89 29.18
CA LYS A 6 0.05 58.88 28.47
C LYS A 6 0.86 59.84 27.61
N THR A 7 2.08 60.20 28.02
CA THR A 7 3.00 61.05 27.24
C THR A 7 3.62 60.32 26.04
N LEU A 8 3.87 59.00 26.15
CA LEU A 8 4.37 58.18 25.03
C LEU A 8 3.34 58.01 23.91
N VAL A 9 2.05 57.86 24.24
CA VAL A 9 0.97 57.78 23.24
C VAL A 9 0.76 59.14 22.56
N LEU A 10 0.85 60.26 23.29
CA LEU A 10 0.74 61.61 22.72
C LEU A 10 1.92 62.01 21.81
N LEU A 11 3.14 61.50 22.06
CA LEU A 11 4.31 61.73 21.21
C LEU A 11 4.31 60.87 19.93
N SER A 12 3.67 59.70 19.94
CA SER A 12 3.50 58.89 18.71
C SER A 12 2.52 59.51 17.71
N PHE A 13 1.52 60.27 18.19
CA PHE A 13 0.59 61.01 17.33
C PHE A 13 1.18 62.29 16.71
N ALA A 14 2.28 62.83 17.25
CA ALA A 14 2.99 63.99 16.69
C ALA A 14 3.93 63.63 15.51
N GLY A 15 4.22 62.34 15.28
CA GLY A 15 5.11 61.86 14.21
C GLY A 15 4.42 61.57 12.86
N LEU A 16 3.09 61.66 12.77
CA LEU A 16 2.32 61.24 11.59
C LEU A 16 1.49 62.35 10.92
N GLY A 17 1.75 63.63 11.23
CA GLY A 17 1.37 64.73 10.33
C GLY A 17 -0.13 64.89 10.02
N PHE A 18 -1.05 64.49 10.90
CA PHE A 18 -2.47 64.78 10.72
C PHE A 18 -2.87 66.07 11.44
N GLN A 19 -3.27 67.07 10.66
CA GLN A 19 -3.98 68.26 11.13
C GLN A 19 -5.48 67.95 11.26
N SER A 20 -6.04 68.36 12.39
CA SER A 20 -7.47 68.39 12.76
C SER A 20 -8.11 67.07 13.23
N LEU A 21 -8.44 67.04 14.53
CA LEU A 21 -9.43 66.17 15.15
C LEU A 21 -10.42 67.10 15.87
N GLU A 22 -11.66 67.16 15.40
CA GLU A 22 -12.70 68.01 16.01
C GLU A 22 -13.17 67.44 17.37
N ALA A 23 -13.38 68.36 18.30
CA ALA A 23 -13.59 68.14 19.73
C ALA A 23 -14.96 67.56 20.14
N LYS A 24 -15.70 66.89 19.25
CA LYS A 24 -17.01 66.29 19.55
C LYS A 24 -16.99 64.79 19.83
N SER A 25 -15.83 64.13 19.73
CA SER A 25 -15.69 62.68 19.96
C SER A 25 -15.25 62.30 21.38
N LEU A 26 -15.32 63.22 22.35
CA LEU A 26 -14.82 63.02 23.71
C LEU A 26 -15.89 63.12 24.83
N GLU A 27 -17.18 63.12 24.48
CA GLU A 27 -18.27 63.28 25.45
C GLU A 27 -19.33 62.16 25.42
N PHE A 28 -18.95 60.95 25.01
CA PHE A 28 -19.80 59.76 25.16
C PHE A 28 -19.10 58.61 25.90
N LEU A 29 -18.17 58.98 26.78
CA LEU A 29 -17.35 58.05 27.56
C LEU A 29 -17.49 58.29 29.06
N PHE A 30 -18.64 58.76 29.52
CA PHE A 30 -19.05 58.73 30.92
C PHE A 30 -20.57 58.87 31.02
N ASN A 31 -21.31 57.76 30.92
CA ASN A 31 -22.48 57.52 31.77
C ASN A 31 -23.16 56.17 31.46
N HIS A 32 -23.42 55.43 32.54
CA HIS A 32 -24.35 54.30 32.69
C HIS A 32 -23.79 52.88 32.51
N THR A 33 -23.13 52.43 33.58
CA THR A 33 -23.16 51.05 34.05
C THR A 33 -24.10 50.97 35.25
N THR A 34 -25.14 50.12 35.19
CA THR A 34 -25.63 49.17 36.22
C THR A 34 -27.11 48.84 36.03
N GLN A 35 -27.41 47.55 35.78
CA GLN A 35 -28.58 46.75 36.23
C GLN A 35 -28.52 45.39 35.51
N THR A 36 -27.93 44.36 36.13
CA THR A 36 -28.56 43.26 36.92
C THR A 36 -29.38 42.25 36.12
N HIS A 37 -28.86 41.01 36.11
CA HIS A 37 -29.56 39.71 36.16
C HIS A 37 -31.10 39.74 36.07
N ASP A 38 -31.66 39.23 34.96
CA ASP A 38 -32.88 38.37 34.90
C ASP A 38 -33.49 38.25 33.47
N GLY A 39 -32.71 37.76 32.49
CA GLY A 39 -33.20 37.66 31.10
C GLY A 39 -32.78 36.43 30.30
N LEU A 40 -32.27 35.37 30.93
CA LEU A 40 -31.70 34.19 30.23
C LEU A 40 -32.61 32.95 30.25
N LYS A 41 -33.91 33.11 29.99
CA LYS A 41 -34.84 31.97 29.84
C LYS A 41 -35.91 32.06 28.74
N ALA A 42 -35.80 33.00 27.78
CA ALA A 42 -36.86 33.22 26.80
C ALA A 42 -36.46 33.28 25.31
N LEU A 43 -35.30 32.74 24.90
CA LEU A 43 -34.87 32.83 23.48
C LEU A 43 -34.43 31.50 22.84
N PHE A 44 -34.93 30.36 23.31
CA PHE A 44 -34.92 29.13 22.50
C PHE A 44 -36.25 28.39 22.68
N ASN A 45 -37.16 28.63 21.75
CA ASN A 45 -38.32 27.77 21.55
C ASN A 45 -38.57 27.64 20.04
N PRO A 46 -37.96 26.66 19.35
CA PRO A 46 -38.55 26.12 18.15
C PRO A 46 -39.50 25.01 18.60
N GLN A 47 -40.81 25.28 18.59
CA GLN A 47 -41.78 24.20 18.46
C GLN A 47 -41.63 23.61 17.06
N ILE A 48 -40.69 22.68 16.88
CA ILE A 48 -40.72 21.73 15.78
C ILE A 48 -41.50 20.53 16.31
N SER A 49 -42.64 20.27 15.68
CA SER A 49 -43.50 19.15 15.99
C SER A 49 -42.73 17.83 15.88
N LYS A 50 -42.89 16.98 16.89
CA LYS A 50 -42.55 15.56 16.85
C LYS A 50 -43.39 14.87 15.77
N ASP A 51 -42.87 14.81 14.56
CA ASP A 51 -43.11 13.76 13.56
C ASP A 51 -42.36 14.15 12.28
N THR A 52 -41.03 14.00 12.30
CA THR A 52 -40.23 14.08 11.07
C THR A 52 -39.40 12.82 10.97
N LYS A 53 -39.77 12.00 9.98
CA LYS A 53 -38.95 10.88 9.49
C LYS A 53 -37.66 11.48 8.92
N SER A 54 -36.55 10.76 9.08
CA SER A 54 -35.22 11.22 8.70
C SER A 54 -35.13 11.50 7.19
N GLU A 55 -34.80 12.73 6.83
CA GLU A 55 -34.54 13.17 5.46
C GLU A 55 -33.13 13.76 5.38
N THR A 56 -32.45 13.52 4.26
CA THR A 56 -31.11 14.05 3.94
C THR A 56 -31.28 15.37 3.18
N LEU A 57 -30.60 16.43 3.62
CA LEU A 57 -30.74 17.77 3.07
C LEU A 57 -29.47 18.17 2.30
N TYR A 58 -29.63 18.74 1.10
CA TYR A 58 -28.52 19.24 0.29
C TYR A 58 -28.43 20.77 0.41
N CYS A 59 -27.25 21.27 0.79
CA CYS A 59 -26.94 22.70 0.94
C CYS A 59 -26.29 23.22 -0.36
N GLN A 60 -26.90 24.23 -1.00
CA GLN A 60 -26.34 24.86 -2.22
C GLN A 60 -25.45 26.06 -1.90
N GLU A 61 -25.74 26.76 -0.81
CA GLU A 61 -25.02 27.94 -0.36
C GLU A 61 -25.05 28.00 1.17
N LEU A 62 -23.88 28.19 1.78
CA LEU A 62 -23.75 28.48 3.20
C LEU A 62 -23.09 29.86 3.37
N THR A 63 -23.86 30.86 3.79
CA THR A 63 -23.35 32.19 4.11
C THR A 63 -23.13 32.32 5.62
N ILE A 64 -21.90 32.64 6.03
CA ILE A 64 -21.51 32.98 7.40
C ILE A 64 -21.18 34.48 7.45
N GLU A 65 -21.99 35.27 8.14
CA GLU A 65 -21.78 36.72 8.27
C GLU A 65 -21.39 37.13 9.69
N ASN A 66 -20.30 37.87 9.83
CA ASN A 66 -19.93 38.48 11.11
C ASN A 66 -20.77 39.74 11.38
N LYS A 67 -21.84 39.60 12.18
CA LYS A 67 -22.68 40.73 12.61
C LYS A 67 -22.11 41.49 13.80
N SER A 68 -21.01 41.03 14.40
CA SER A 68 -20.40 41.67 15.57
C SER A 68 -19.59 42.92 15.18
N LYS A 69 -19.15 43.69 16.18
CA LYS A 69 -18.26 44.85 16.01
C LYS A 69 -16.78 44.48 16.07
N GLU A 70 -16.46 43.22 16.33
CA GLU A 70 -15.09 42.72 16.50
C GLU A 70 -14.72 41.76 15.36
N VAL A 71 -13.43 41.65 15.06
CA VAL A 71 -12.93 40.70 14.06
C VAL A 71 -12.99 39.29 14.64
N LEU A 72 -13.55 38.34 13.88
CA LEU A 72 -13.56 36.93 14.26
C LEU A 72 -12.30 36.27 13.70
N TYR A 73 -11.27 36.15 14.54
CA TYR A 73 -9.99 35.60 14.13
C TYR A 73 -10.01 34.08 13.99
N GLY A 74 -9.41 33.55 12.91
CA GLY A 74 -9.19 32.12 12.73
C GLY A 74 -10.48 31.29 12.69
N CYS A 75 -11.47 31.73 11.93
CA CYS A 75 -12.72 30.98 11.76
C CYS A 75 -12.51 29.74 10.89
N TYR A 76 -13.05 28.61 11.33
CA TYR A 76 -13.20 27.40 10.52
C TYR A 76 -14.61 26.87 10.79
N PRO A 77 -15.49 26.75 9.79
CA PRO A 77 -16.75 26.06 10.01
C PRO A 77 -16.46 24.58 10.32
N SER A 78 -17.21 24.04 11.25
CA SER A 78 -17.42 22.60 11.37
C SER A 78 -18.90 22.36 11.11
N ILE A 79 -19.28 21.22 10.55
CA ILE A 79 -20.68 20.89 10.31
C ILE A 79 -20.95 19.59 11.06
N ASN A 80 -21.96 19.55 11.95
CA ASN A 80 -22.32 18.34 12.71
C ASN A 80 -21.18 17.76 13.57
N ASN A 81 -20.31 18.61 14.13
CA ASN A 81 -19.05 18.21 14.81
C ASN A 81 -18.08 17.40 13.93
N GLN A 82 -18.35 17.25 12.63
CA GLN A 82 -17.31 16.93 11.65
C GLN A 82 -16.58 18.23 11.35
N THR A 83 -15.43 18.38 11.98
CA THR A 83 -14.47 19.43 11.64
C THR A 83 -14.14 19.36 10.15
N LEU A 84 -14.13 20.50 9.45
CA LEU A 84 -13.17 20.67 8.35
C LEU A 84 -11.82 20.16 8.86
N PHE A 85 -11.17 19.31 8.09
CA PHE A 85 -9.99 18.59 8.57
C PHE A 85 -8.96 19.60 9.07
N THR A 86 -8.73 19.63 10.38
CA THR A 86 -7.49 20.16 10.94
C THR A 86 -6.47 19.04 10.90
N LEU A 87 -5.17 19.37 10.90
CA LEU A 87 -4.12 18.34 10.96
C LEU A 87 -4.31 17.42 12.18
N ASP A 88 -4.69 17.97 13.33
CA ASP A 88 -4.90 17.20 14.56
C ASP A 88 -6.15 16.31 14.50
N SER A 89 -7.28 16.82 13.99
CA SER A 89 -8.51 16.02 13.87
C SER A 89 -8.36 14.91 12.82
N LEU A 90 -7.72 15.21 11.68
CA LEU A 90 -7.43 14.24 10.64
C LEU A 90 -6.43 13.19 11.14
N ALA A 91 -5.33 13.60 11.79
CA ALA A 91 -4.35 12.68 12.36
C ALA A 91 -5.00 11.76 13.41
N LYS A 92 -5.86 12.29 14.29
CA LYS A 92 -6.59 11.48 15.29
C LYS A 92 -7.55 10.49 14.67
N GLN A 93 -8.26 10.88 13.61
CA GLN A 93 -9.16 9.98 12.88
C GLN A 93 -8.38 8.89 12.17
N ILE A 94 -7.32 9.26 11.44
CA ILE A 94 -6.51 8.36 10.63
C ILE A 94 -5.66 7.40 11.50
N ALA A 95 -5.22 7.83 12.68
CA ALA A 95 -4.50 6.97 13.62
C ALA A 95 -5.35 5.83 14.23
N GLN A 96 -6.68 5.88 14.07
CA GLN A 96 -7.59 4.81 14.49
C GLN A 96 -7.82 3.75 13.41
N GLU A 97 -7.42 4.03 12.17
CA GLU A 97 -7.60 3.12 11.04
C GLU A 97 -6.42 2.13 10.95
N PRO A 98 -6.68 0.87 10.55
CA PRO A 98 -5.63 -0.15 10.45
C PRO A 98 -4.60 0.20 9.37
N TYR A 99 -4.98 0.97 8.35
CA TYR A 99 -4.10 1.45 7.28
C TYR A 99 -4.22 2.97 7.15
N PRO A 100 -3.48 3.75 7.96
CA PRO A 100 -3.59 5.20 8.00
C PRO A 100 -3.49 5.89 6.63
N ALA A 101 -2.50 5.51 5.81
CA ALA A 101 -2.30 6.10 4.49
C ALA A 101 -3.43 5.78 3.52
N LEU A 102 -3.99 4.58 3.56
CA LEU A 102 -5.12 4.20 2.71
C LEU A 102 -6.41 4.89 3.15
N ALA A 103 -6.65 5.03 4.45
CA ALA A 103 -7.77 5.80 4.97
C ALA A 103 -7.67 7.27 4.56
N LEU A 104 -6.47 7.86 4.66
CA LEU A 104 -6.23 9.22 4.18
C LEU A 104 -6.45 9.32 2.67
N PHE A 105 -5.92 8.37 1.90
CA PHE A 105 -6.10 8.33 0.44
C PHE A 105 -7.56 8.27 0.05
N LYS A 106 -8.38 7.49 0.76
CA LYS A 106 -9.83 7.45 0.52
C LYS A 106 -10.51 8.77 0.80
N ILE A 107 -10.21 9.41 1.93
CA ILE A 107 -10.71 10.74 2.25
C ILE A 107 -10.31 11.72 1.15
N TRP A 108 -9.03 11.71 0.77
CA TRP A 108 -8.44 12.57 -0.25
C TRP A 108 -9.12 12.39 -1.61
N ASN A 109 -9.26 11.14 -2.06
CA ASN A 109 -9.86 10.78 -3.34
C ASN A 109 -11.38 10.99 -3.39
N GLN A 110 -12.08 10.86 -2.26
CA GLN A 110 -13.51 11.18 -2.19
C GLN A 110 -13.78 12.69 -2.16
N SER A 111 -12.80 13.47 -1.71
CA SER A 111 -12.95 14.92 -1.53
C SER A 111 -12.42 15.74 -2.70
N LEU A 112 -11.58 15.15 -3.58
CA LEU A 112 -10.92 15.85 -4.67
C LEU A 112 -11.25 15.23 -6.04
N THR A 113 -11.55 16.08 -7.01
CA THR A 113 -11.67 15.71 -8.42
C THR A 113 -10.37 16.04 -9.17
N VAL A 114 -9.75 15.03 -9.78
CA VAL A 114 -8.53 15.23 -10.60
C VAL A 114 -8.93 15.72 -12.00
N VAL A 115 -8.28 16.79 -12.48
CA VAL A 115 -8.53 17.37 -13.81
C VAL A 115 -7.28 17.21 -14.69
N GLU A 116 -7.43 16.63 -15.88
CA GLU A 116 -6.29 16.20 -16.73
C GLU A 116 -5.53 17.34 -17.44
N ASN A 117 -6.07 18.56 -17.53
CA ASN A 117 -5.50 19.61 -18.39
C ASN A 117 -5.64 21.03 -17.82
N ASN A 118 -4.78 21.42 -16.88
CA ASN A 118 -4.69 22.81 -16.42
C ASN A 118 -3.24 23.28 -16.27
N SER A 119 -2.54 23.46 -17.39
CA SER A 119 -1.19 24.04 -17.41
C SER A 119 -1.14 25.54 -17.08
N ASN A 120 -2.28 26.23 -16.91
CA ASN A 120 -2.33 27.69 -16.80
C ASN A 120 -2.90 28.24 -15.48
N LEU A 121 -3.30 27.41 -14.53
CA LEU A 121 -4.15 27.86 -13.40
C LEU A 121 -3.45 28.04 -12.06
N ILE A 122 -2.17 27.71 -11.92
CA ILE A 122 -1.44 27.93 -10.67
C ILE A 122 -0.09 28.58 -11.03
N GLN A 123 0.04 29.87 -10.74
CA GLN A 123 1.35 30.52 -10.73
C GLN A 123 2.19 29.83 -9.64
N GLU A 124 3.47 29.54 -9.94
CA GLU A 124 4.40 28.77 -9.08
C GLU A 124 4.53 29.29 -7.63
N ASP A 125 4.00 30.48 -7.31
CA ASP A 125 4.08 31.13 -6.00
C ASP A 125 2.87 30.88 -5.07
N ASP A 126 1.72 30.38 -5.55
CA ASP A 126 0.55 30.13 -4.67
C ASP A 126 0.65 28.75 -3.98
N GLN A 127 1.38 28.69 -2.87
CA GLN A 127 1.51 27.49 -2.03
C GLN A 127 0.24 27.23 -1.21
N TYR A 128 -0.77 26.62 -1.82
CA TYR A 128 -1.92 26.10 -1.06
C TYR A 128 -1.46 25.04 -0.05
N SER A 129 -2.08 25.05 1.14
CA SER A 129 -1.94 23.95 2.10
C SER A 129 -2.71 22.74 1.58
N PRO A 130 -2.24 21.49 1.80
CA PRO A 130 -3.04 20.30 1.46
C PRO A 130 -4.43 20.31 2.11
N LEU A 131 -4.55 20.92 3.29
CA LEU A 131 -5.85 21.09 3.95
C LEU A 131 -6.76 22.09 3.24
N ASP A 132 -6.20 23.08 2.53
CA ASP A 132 -7.03 24.02 1.78
C ASP A 132 -7.65 23.31 0.57
N LEU A 133 -6.86 22.45 -0.10
CA LEU A 133 -7.38 21.58 -1.17
C LEU A 133 -8.50 20.68 -0.67
N LEU A 134 -8.24 19.98 0.44
CA LEU A 134 -9.17 19.02 1.01
C LEU A 134 -10.48 19.67 1.51
N ASN A 135 -10.39 20.86 2.08
CA ASN A 135 -11.53 21.52 2.72
C ASN A 135 -12.29 22.49 1.81
N PHE A 136 -11.64 23.07 0.79
CA PHE A 136 -12.19 24.23 0.07
C PHE A 136 -12.16 24.13 -1.46
N PHE A 137 -11.11 23.59 -2.08
CA PHE A 137 -10.98 23.65 -3.54
C PHE A 137 -11.67 22.49 -4.26
N GLY A 138 -11.64 21.27 -3.70
CA GLY A 138 -12.33 20.11 -4.26
C GLY A 138 -11.82 19.62 -5.63
N THR A 139 -10.80 20.26 -6.20
CA THR A 139 -10.23 19.92 -7.52
C THR A 139 -8.72 20.22 -7.57
N CYS A 140 -7.93 19.40 -8.25
CA CYS A 140 -6.50 19.65 -8.51
C CYS A 140 -6.00 18.91 -9.76
N SER A 141 -4.78 19.23 -10.23
CA SER A 141 -4.13 18.42 -11.28
C SER A 141 -3.67 17.06 -10.74
N LYS A 142 -3.30 16.12 -11.62
CA LYS A 142 -2.78 14.81 -11.22
C LYS A 142 -1.47 14.93 -10.43
N GLU A 143 -0.58 15.82 -10.87
CA GLU A 143 0.71 16.09 -10.23
C GLU A 143 0.51 16.75 -8.87
N GLU A 144 -0.37 17.76 -8.81
CA GLU A 144 -0.71 18.45 -7.56
C GLU A 144 -1.38 17.50 -6.57
N PHE A 145 -2.26 16.62 -7.05
CA PHE A 145 -2.91 15.59 -6.23
C PHE A 145 -1.88 14.72 -5.52
N ALA A 146 -0.91 14.18 -6.24
CA ALA A 146 0.15 13.35 -5.65
C ALA A 146 1.04 14.16 -4.70
N TYR A 147 1.52 15.33 -5.15
CA TYR A 147 2.43 16.16 -4.35
C TYR A 147 1.81 16.62 -3.02
N GLN A 148 0.59 17.14 -3.06
CA GLN A 148 -0.10 17.65 -1.87
C GLN A 148 -0.54 16.51 -0.95
N PHE A 149 -0.88 15.34 -1.51
CA PHE A 149 -1.13 14.14 -0.72
C PHE A 149 0.10 13.71 0.09
N ILE A 150 1.29 13.69 -0.52
CA ILE A 150 2.54 13.34 0.18
C ILE A 150 2.87 14.39 1.25
N LYS A 151 2.70 15.68 0.95
CA LYS A 151 2.87 16.75 1.92
C LYS A 151 1.93 16.58 3.12
N LEU A 152 0.67 16.20 2.89
CA LEU A 152 -0.30 15.93 3.96
C LEU A 152 0.12 14.70 4.78
N CYS A 153 0.58 13.62 4.15
CA CYS A 153 1.09 12.44 4.82
C CYS A 153 2.20 12.81 5.82
N HIS A 154 3.18 13.59 5.38
CA HIS A 154 4.29 14.05 6.24
C HIS A 154 3.80 14.93 7.39
N GLN A 155 2.86 15.84 7.13
CA GLN A 155 2.28 16.72 8.16
C GLN A 155 1.55 15.95 9.26
N ILE A 156 0.95 14.79 8.95
CA ILE A 156 0.28 13.93 9.94
C ILE A 156 1.16 12.78 10.45
N GLY A 157 2.45 12.76 10.08
CA GLY A 157 3.43 11.79 10.59
C GLY A 157 3.49 10.45 9.86
N ILE A 158 2.84 10.32 8.70
CA ILE A 158 2.99 9.17 7.81
C ILE A 158 4.28 9.36 7.01
N GLN A 159 5.27 8.49 7.25
CA GLN A 159 6.51 8.51 6.48
C GLN A 159 6.26 7.96 5.08
N THR A 160 6.96 8.52 4.09
CA THR A 160 6.92 8.01 2.71
C THR A 160 8.34 7.77 2.21
N ARG A 161 8.49 6.91 1.19
CA ARG A 161 9.71 6.76 0.41
C ARG A 161 9.35 6.66 -1.07
N SER A 162 10.21 7.16 -1.95
CA SER A 162 10.02 7.03 -3.39
C SER A 162 10.09 5.56 -3.81
N VAL A 163 9.31 5.22 -4.83
CA VAL A 163 9.33 3.92 -5.50
C VAL A 163 10.22 4.02 -6.73
N ASN A 164 10.92 2.93 -7.05
CA ASN A 164 11.74 2.83 -8.26
C ASN A 164 10.84 2.66 -9.50
N GLN A 165 10.21 3.72 -9.98
CA GLN A 165 9.40 3.74 -11.20
C GLN A 165 9.94 4.78 -12.20
N LEU A 166 9.86 4.47 -13.50
CA LEU A 166 10.51 5.26 -14.55
C LEU A 166 9.76 6.55 -14.94
N LYS A 167 8.43 6.59 -14.86
CA LYS A 167 7.62 7.67 -15.46
C LYS A 167 6.89 8.56 -14.46
N GLU A 168 6.41 8.00 -13.35
CA GLU A 168 5.53 8.71 -12.44
C GLU A 168 6.06 8.64 -11.01
N PRO A 169 5.98 9.75 -10.24
CA PRO A 169 6.36 9.75 -8.84
C PRO A 169 5.39 8.86 -8.06
N SER A 170 5.90 7.70 -7.66
CA SER A 170 5.19 6.72 -6.86
C SER A 170 5.81 6.63 -5.47
N PHE A 171 5.00 6.33 -4.46
CA PHE A 171 5.45 6.33 -3.08
C PHE A 171 4.99 5.07 -2.34
N ASP A 172 5.89 4.55 -1.51
CA ASP A 172 5.57 3.62 -0.45
C ASP A 172 5.27 4.43 0.83
N PHE A 173 4.29 3.99 1.60
CA PHE A 173 3.86 4.63 2.84
C PHE A 173 4.20 3.74 4.03
N ALA A 174 4.77 4.31 5.08
CA ALA A 174 5.13 3.54 6.28
C ALA A 174 3.87 3.10 7.03
N HIS A 175 3.92 1.87 7.52
CA HIS A 175 2.91 1.21 8.34
C HIS A 175 3.60 0.53 9.53
N GLU A 176 2.84 0.17 10.58
CA GLU A 176 3.40 -0.38 11.84
C GLU A 176 4.38 -1.54 11.62
N HIS A 177 4.22 -2.31 10.54
CA HIS A 177 4.99 -3.51 10.28
C HIS A 177 5.78 -3.48 8.96
N GLY A 178 5.78 -2.37 8.23
CA GLY A 178 6.50 -2.29 6.97
C GLY A 178 6.12 -1.08 6.12
N TRP A 179 6.17 -1.28 4.81
CA TRP A 179 5.80 -0.30 3.81
C TRP A 179 4.62 -0.83 3.00
N ILE A 180 3.70 0.04 2.61
CA ILE A 180 2.59 -0.29 1.71
C ILE A 180 2.68 0.58 0.46
N TYR A 181 2.45 -0.03 -0.70
CA TYR A 181 2.36 0.66 -1.97
C TYR A 181 0.90 0.98 -2.29
N CYS A 182 0.63 2.26 -2.54
CA CYS A 182 -0.65 2.72 -3.05
C CYS A 182 -0.36 3.44 -4.36
N ASP A 183 -0.83 2.87 -5.48
CA ASP A 183 -0.78 3.56 -6.76
C ASP A 183 -1.87 4.65 -6.74
N LEU A 184 -1.43 5.89 -6.58
CA LEU A 184 -2.31 7.05 -6.47
C LEU A 184 -3.06 7.33 -7.78
N ASN A 185 -2.53 6.88 -8.92
CA ASN A 185 -3.08 7.18 -10.24
C ASN A 185 -4.20 6.23 -10.60
N SER A 186 -3.98 4.93 -10.41
CA SER A 186 -5.02 3.92 -10.65
C SER A 186 -5.90 3.64 -9.42
N GLN A 187 -5.57 4.26 -8.27
CA GLN A 187 -6.23 4.06 -6.98
C GLN A 187 -6.17 2.60 -6.51
N GLN A 188 -5.01 1.97 -6.72
CA GLN A 188 -4.84 0.55 -6.47
C GLN A 188 -3.94 0.25 -5.29
N ILE A 189 -4.33 -0.80 -4.58
CA ILE A 189 -3.52 -1.48 -3.59
C ILE A 189 -3.28 -2.90 -4.06
N TYR A 190 -2.16 -3.46 -3.60
CA TYR A 190 -1.75 -4.82 -3.94
C TYR A 190 -1.69 -5.64 -2.67
N PHE A 191 -2.14 -6.88 -2.73
CA PHE A 191 -2.13 -7.80 -1.59
C PHE A 191 -1.08 -8.87 -1.79
N ALA A 192 -0.40 -9.22 -0.69
CA ALA A 192 0.41 -10.42 -0.58
C ALA A 192 -0.46 -11.67 -0.82
N LEU A 193 0.19 -12.82 -0.98
CA LEU A 193 -0.51 -14.10 -1.21
C LEU A 193 -1.26 -14.62 0.02
N ASP A 194 -1.17 -13.94 1.16
CA ASP A 194 -2.06 -14.15 2.31
C ASP A 194 -3.39 -13.40 2.17
N ASN A 195 -3.55 -12.56 1.13
CA ASN A 195 -4.71 -11.71 0.84
C ASN A 195 -5.16 -10.79 2.00
N GLU A 196 -4.33 -10.64 3.02
CA GLU A 196 -4.58 -9.80 4.21
C GLU A 196 -3.58 -8.63 4.25
N THR A 197 -2.32 -8.90 3.87
CA THR A 197 -1.24 -7.93 3.93
C THR A 197 -1.18 -7.09 2.66
N ILE A 198 -1.33 -5.77 2.78
CA ILE A 198 -1.03 -4.83 1.68
C ILE A 198 0.50 -4.76 1.51
N VAL A 199 0.98 -4.88 0.28
CA VAL A 199 2.41 -5.02 0.00
C VAL A 199 3.08 -3.72 -0.42
N SER A 200 4.39 -3.64 -0.18
CA SER A 200 5.27 -2.58 -0.68
C SER A 200 5.57 -2.76 -2.17
N SER A 201 6.06 -1.69 -2.80
CA SER A 201 6.57 -1.74 -4.17
C SER A 201 7.72 -2.76 -4.33
N GLU A 202 8.53 -2.93 -3.28
CA GLU A 202 9.62 -3.91 -3.27
C GLU A 202 9.12 -5.35 -3.29
N SER A 203 8.00 -5.62 -2.62
CA SER A 203 7.36 -6.93 -2.66
C SER A 203 6.80 -7.22 -4.04
N ILE A 204 6.25 -6.21 -4.73
CA ILE A 204 5.80 -6.33 -6.13
C ILE A 204 7.00 -6.59 -7.06
N MET A 205 8.11 -5.89 -6.89
CA MET A 205 9.32 -6.12 -7.70
C MET A 205 9.95 -7.50 -7.44
N ASP A 206 9.82 -8.04 -6.23
CA ASP A 206 10.33 -9.36 -5.85
C ASP A 206 9.42 -10.49 -6.34
N ASP A 207 8.11 -10.30 -6.22
CA ASP A 207 7.09 -11.22 -6.69
C ASP A 207 6.09 -10.46 -7.60
N PRO A 208 6.38 -10.35 -8.91
CA PRO A 208 5.53 -9.60 -9.84
C PRO A 208 4.14 -10.19 -10.05
N PHE A 209 3.91 -11.45 -9.67
CA PHE A 209 2.58 -12.05 -9.73
C PHE A 209 1.58 -11.30 -8.86
N LEU A 210 2.03 -10.63 -7.79
CA LEU A 210 1.17 -9.78 -6.96
C LEU A 210 0.53 -8.64 -7.77
N ALA A 211 1.28 -8.03 -8.69
CA ALA A 211 0.74 -7.03 -9.60
C ALA A 211 -0.04 -7.66 -10.76
N LEU A 212 0.48 -8.73 -11.36
CA LEU A 212 -0.14 -9.35 -12.54
C LEU A 212 -1.49 -10.02 -12.25
N ARG A 213 -1.69 -10.54 -11.03
CA ARG A 213 -2.99 -11.08 -10.62
C ARG A 213 -4.01 -9.99 -10.26
N THR A 214 -3.53 -8.78 -10.00
CA THR A 214 -4.39 -7.63 -9.67
C THR A 214 -4.84 -6.99 -10.97
N LYS A 215 -6.15 -6.76 -11.12
CA LYS A 215 -6.67 -6.04 -12.30
C LYS A 215 -6.04 -4.65 -12.42
N HIS A 216 -5.95 -4.09 -13.62
CA HIS A 216 -5.19 -2.85 -13.89
C HIS A 216 -5.85 -1.56 -13.37
N SER A 217 -7.18 -1.44 -13.46
CA SER A 217 -7.96 -0.34 -12.91
C SER A 217 -9.04 -0.87 -11.98
N ARG A 218 -9.36 -0.13 -10.92
CA ARG A 218 -10.39 -0.47 -9.92
C ARG A 218 -11.78 -0.69 -10.53
N TYR A 219 -12.09 -0.08 -11.67
CA TYR A 219 -13.42 -0.14 -12.28
C TYR A 219 -13.51 -1.03 -13.52
N ASP A 220 -12.39 -1.61 -13.96
CA ASP A 220 -12.42 -2.59 -15.05
C ASP A 220 -13.21 -3.85 -14.61
N ALA A 221 -13.96 -4.40 -15.55
CA ALA A 221 -14.74 -5.63 -15.35
C ALA A 221 -13.82 -6.84 -15.16
N ASP A 222 -12.80 -6.99 -16.02
CA ASP A 222 -11.91 -8.14 -16.02
C ASP A 222 -10.44 -7.75 -15.83
N VAL A 223 -9.62 -8.75 -15.48
CA VAL A 223 -8.16 -8.61 -15.46
C VAL A 223 -7.64 -8.56 -16.89
N ASP A 224 -7.06 -7.42 -17.28
CA ASP A 224 -6.32 -7.28 -18.52
C ASP A 224 -4.83 -7.49 -18.26
N PHE A 225 -4.33 -8.69 -18.58
CA PHE A 225 -2.93 -9.04 -18.34
C PHE A 225 -1.96 -8.15 -19.12
N LYS A 226 -2.33 -7.64 -20.32
CA LYS A 226 -1.45 -6.74 -21.09
C LYS A 226 -1.19 -5.47 -20.30
N LYS A 227 -2.26 -4.82 -19.83
CA LYS A 227 -2.17 -3.60 -19.01
C LYS A 227 -1.49 -3.86 -17.66
N SER A 228 -1.67 -5.04 -17.06
CA SER A 228 -0.97 -5.42 -15.83
C SER A 228 0.54 -5.60 -16.06
N TRP A 229 0.97 -6.20 -17.17
CA TRP A 229 2.38 -6.28 -17.57
C TRP A 229 2.97 -4.91 -17.89
N GLU A 230 2.25 -4.07 -18.64
CA GLU A 230 2.68 -2.71 -18.96
C GLU A 230 2.94 -1.90 -17.68
N LYS A 231 1.99 -1.96 -16.75
CA LYS A 231 2.11 -1.30 -15.45
C LYS A 231 3.28 -1.84 -14.64
N LEU A 232 3.45 -3.16 -14.60
CA LEU A 232 4.59 -3.80 -13.93
C LEU A 232 5.93 -3.38 -14.54
N ALA A 233 6.02 -3.25 -15.86
CA ALA A 233 7.25 -2.90 -16.57
C ALA A 233 7.76 -1.49 -16.23
N ASN A 234 6.89 -0.61 -15.70
CA ASN A 234 7.27 0.70 -15.19
C ASN A 234 8.02 0.64 -13.84
N PHE A 235 7.92 -0.46 -13.09
CA PHE A 235 8.80 -0.70 -11.95
C PHE A 235 10.18 -1.06 -12.47
N ALA A 236 11.19 -0.25 -12.12
CA ALA A 236 12.56 -0.40 -12.58
C ALA A 236 13.26 -1.56 -11.86
N ILE A 237 12.83 -2.79 -12.12
CA ILE A 237 13.32 -4.03 -11.49
C ILE A 237 14.80 -4.26 -11.86
N THR A 238 15.22 -3.85 -13.05
CA THR A 238 16.59 -4.04 -13.58
C THR A 238 17.60 -2.99 -13.12
N HIS A 239 17.14 -1.85 -12.59
CA HIS A 239 18.01 -0.72 -12.23
C HIS A 239 18.23 -0.68 -10.72
N PRO A 240 19.50 -0.57 -10.24
CA PRO A 240 19.75 -0.36 -8.83
C PRO A 240 19.07 0.93 -8.37
N PHE A 241 18.35 0.86 -7.25
CA PHE A 241 17.65 2.01 -6.69
C PHE A 241 18.68 3.06 -6.25
N PHE A 242 18.76 4.17 -6.99
CA PHE A 242 19.44 5.36 -6.54
C PHE A 242 18.38 6.21 -5.84
N ALA A 243 18.19 5.96 -4.55
CA ALA A 243 17.35 6.82 -3.73
C ALA A 243 18.02 8.21 -3.65
N GLU A 244 17.67 9.12 -4.55
CA GLU A 244 17.75 10.53 -4.16
C GLU A 244 16.68 10.71 -3.09
N HIS A 245 17.12 10.67 -1.83
CA HIS A 245 16.29 11.16 -0.75
C HIS A 245 16.09 12.64 -1.04
N GLU A 246 14.95 12.98 -1.64
CA GLU A 246 14.38 14.30 -1.45
C GLU A 246 14.12 14.44 0.06
N ASN A 247 15.13 14.94 0.77
CA ASN A 247 14.90 15.66 1.99
C ASN A 247 14.09 16.89 1.57
N LEU A 248 12.78 16.71 1.40
CA LEU A 248 11.81 17.74 1.71
C LEU A 248 12.06 18.06 3.18
N ALA A 249 13.06 18.91 3.42
CA ALA A 249 13.42 19.36 4.73
C ALA A 249 12.11 19.78 5.36
N ALA A 250 11.82 19.25 6.55
CA ALA A 250 10.72 19.71 7.38
C ALA A 250 11.00 21.18 7.70
N LYS A 251 10.79 22.07 6.73
CA LYS A 251 10.65 23.49 6.94
C LYS A 251 9.47 23.56 7.88
N ASP A 252 9.73 24.10 9.07
CA ASP A 252 8.79 24.20 10.18
C ASP A 252 7.37 24.43 9.67
N ALA A 253 6.60 23.35 9.55
CA ALA A 253 5.23 23.38 9.08
C ALA A 253 4.35 23.86 10.24
N HIS A 254 4.61 25.08 10.70
CA HIS A 254 3.66 25.84 11.49
C HIS A 254 2.62 26.43 10.55
N SER A 255 1.89 25.56 9.83
CA SER A 255 0.63 25.95 9.24
C SER A 255 -0.46 25.18 9.97
N ARG A 256 -0.96 25.76 11.07
CA ARG A 256 -2.41 25.72 11.25
C ARG A 256 -2.99 26.17 9.91
N SER A 257 -4.02 25.50 9.37
CA SER A 257 -4.88 26.13 8.37
C SER A 257 -5.07 27.56 8.84
N LYS A 258 -4.71 28.59 8.07
CA LYS A 258 -4.98 29.96 8.51
C LYS A 258 -6.49 30.09 8.40
N GLY A 259 -7.20 29.91 9.51
CA GLY A 259 -8.64 30.16 9.54
C GLY A 259 -8.89 31.57 9.03
N PHE A 260 -10.02 31.76 8.40
CA PHE A 260 -10.33 33.06 7.83
C PHE A 260 -10.65 34.02 8.97
N ASP A 261 -10.00 35.18 8.96
CA ASP A 261 -10.42 36.29 9.80
C ASP A 261 -11.64 36.92 9.13
N ILE A 262 -12.78 36.96 9.81
CA ILE A 262 -14.01 37.58 9.28
C ILE A 262 -14.19 38.91 10.01
N TYR A 263 -13.96 40.03 9.32
CA TYR A 263 -14.10 41.37 9.91
C TYR A 263 -15.58 41.76 10.08
N PRO A 264 -15.91 42.75 10.91
CA PRO A 264 -17.28 43.22 11.08
C PRO A 264 -18.00 43.50 9.75
N GLN A 265 -19.20 42.95 9.59
CA GLN A 265 -20.03 43.01 8.36
C GLN A 265 -19.49 42.22 7.16
N GLU A 266 -18.34 41.55 7.28
CA GLU A 266 -17.90 40.64 6.24
C GLU A 266 -18.72 39.36 6.25
N LYS A 267 -18.91 38.83 5.03
CA LYS A 267 -19.59 37.58 4.77
C LYS A 267 -18.58 36.62 4.19
N LEU A 268 -18.54 35.44 4.76
CA LEU A 268 -17.86 34.31 4.17
C LEU A 268 -18.91 33.42 3.56
N VAL A 269 -18.99 33.44 2.23
CA VAL A 269 -19.98 32.67 1.49
C VAL A 269 -19.30 31.45 0.92
N TYR A 270 -19.74 30.28 1.37
CA TYR A 270 -19.37 29.01 0.79
C TYR A 270 -20.35 28.70 -0.33
N PHE A 271 -19.83 28.80 -1.54
CA PHE A 271 -20.44 28.21 -2.73
C PHE A 271 -19.72 26.91 -3.04
N THR A 272 -20.41 25.90 -3.58
CA THR A 272 -19.74 24.80 -4.26
C THR A 272 -18.98 25.37 -5.46
N PRO A 273 -17.63 25.32 -5.51
CA PRO A 273 -16.82 26.27 -6.29
C PRO A 273 -16.59 25.89 -7.76
N ALA A 274 -17.36 24.98 -8.36
CA ALA A 274 -17.04 24.49 -9.70
C ALA A 274 -17.69 25.36 -10.81
N THR A 275 -16.86 25.87 -11.72
CA THR A 275 -17.27 26.62 -12.92
C THR A 275 -17.95 25.74 -13.98
N ARG A 276 -18.72 26.35 -14.91
CA ARG A 276 -19.56 25.68 -15.96
C ARG A 276 -18.83 24.58 -16.75
N GLU A 277 -17.56 24.76 -17.10
CA GLU A 277 -16.78 23.75 -17.83
C GLU A 277 -16.47 22.51 -16.99
N ARG A 278 -16.39 22.65 -15.65
CA ARG A 278 -16.08 21.56 -14.70
C ARG A 278 -17.30 20.68 -14.36
N LEU A 279 -18.52 21.14 -14.65
CA LEU A 279 -19.76 20.47 -14.22
C LEU A 279 -20.61 19.92 -15.37
N ALA A 280 -20.23 20.17 -16.63
CA ALA A 280 -20.96 19.74 -17.84
C ALA A 280 -21.29 18.21 -17.86
N ALA A 281 -20.45 17.38 -17.24
CA ALA A 281 -20.67 15.93 -17.14
C ALA A 281 -21.66 15.51 -16.03
N SER A 282 -22.10 16.46 -15.18
CA SER A 282 -22.87 16.22 -13.95
C SER A 282 -24.14 17.09 -13.84
N GLU A 283 -24.54 17.75 -14.93
CA GLU A 283 -25.69 18.66 -14.96
C GLU A 283 -27.02 17.88 -14.99
N ARG A 284 -28.03 18.36 -14.24
CA ARG A 284 -29.44 17.99 -14.43
C ARG A 284 -30.28 19.24 -14.68
N GLU A 285 -31.37 19.03 -15.40
CA GLU A 285 -32.39 20.03 -15.66
C GLU A 285 -33.36 20.10 -14.47
N VAL A 286 -33.70 21.33 -14.07
CA VAL A 286 -34.70 21.61 -13.04
C VAL A 286 -35.77 22.49 -13.65
N GLU A 287 -37.00 22.00 -13.69
CA GLU A 287 -38.13 22.73 -14.24
C GLU A 287 -38.84 23.56 -13.16
N HIS A 288 -39.04 24.83 -13.42
CA HIS A 288 -39.80 25.76 -12.60
C HIS A 288 -41.09 26.13 -13.33
N VAL A 289 -42.24 25.75 -12.76
CA VAL A 289 -43.55 26.08 -13.32
C VAL A 289 -44.00 27.43 -12.77
N ILE A 290 -44.19 28.40 -13.66
CA ILE A 290 -44.64 29.75 -13.36
C ILE A 290 -46.09 29.88 -13.80
N ASN A 291 -47.00 30.19 -12.88
CA ASN A 291 -48.36 30.58 -13.22
C ASN A 291 -48.40 32.06 -13.59
N CYS A 292 -48.72 32.38 -14.85
CA CYS A 292 -48.71 33.75 -15.37
C CYS A 292 -49.78 34.64 -14.72
N GLU A 293 -50.87 34.04 -14.24
CA GLU A 293 -52.05 34.76 -13.70
C GLU A 293 -51.71 35.62 -12.49
N GLN A 294 -50.62 35.29 -11.80
CA GLN A 294 -50.19 35.92 -10.57
C GLN A 294 -49.10 36.98 -10.79
N ARG A 295 -48.62 37.20 -12.02
CA ARG A 295 -47.40 37.97 -12.31
C ARG A 295 -47.62 39.26 -13.12
N GLY A 296 -48.85 39.58 -13.53
CA GLY A 296 -49.17 40.78 -14.32
C GLY A 296 -49.09 40.51 -15.83
N LEU A 297 -48.88 41.53 -16.67
CA LEU A 297 -48.64 41.37 -18.13
C LEU A 297 -47.16 41.53 -18.51
N SER A 298 -46.35 42.04 -17.60
CA SER A 298 -44.90 42.18 -17.73
C SER A 298 -44.25 41.95 -16.37
N TRP A 299 -43.27 41.05 -16.32
CA TRP A 299 -42.53 40.73 -15.10
C TRP A 299 -41.15 40.17 -15.45
N GLU A 300 -40.25 40.17 -14.46
CA GLU A 300 -38.94 39.56 -14.57
C GLU A 300 -38.93 38.23 -13.81
N TYR A 301 -38.41 37.18 -14.46
CA TYR A 301 -38.07 35.93 -13.81
C TYR A 301 -36.58 35.91 -13.52
N SER A 302 -36.22 35.78 -12.25
CA SER A 302 -34.84 35.65 -11.79
C SER A 302 -34.66 34.27 -11.17
N SER A 303 -33.61 33.58 -11.58
CA SER A 303 -33.24 32.26 -11.08
C SER A 303 -31.81 32.30 -10.54
N PRO A 304 -31.54 31.66 -9.38
CA PRO A 304 -30.17 31.47 -8.90
C PRO A 304 -29.38 30.48 -9.78
N LEU A 305 -30.07 29.74 -10.65
CA LEU A 305 -29.52 28.78 -11.60
C LEU A 305 -29.60 29.32 -13.04
N PRO A 306 -28.63 29.03 -13.92
CA PRO A 306 -28.69 29.46 -15.31
C PRO A 306 -29.91 28.90 -16.03
N LEU A 307 -30.62 29.75 -16.78
CA LEU A 307 -31.77 29.37 -17.60
C LEU A 307 -31.27 28.60 -18.83
N LYS A 308 -31.78 27.38 -19.04
CA LYS A 308 -31.52 26.55 -20.24
C LYS A 308 -32.63 26.66 -21.26
N SER A 309 -33.88 26.56 -20.83
CA SER A 309 -35.02 26.71 -21.74
C SER A 309 -36.25 27.28 -21.05
N LEU A 310 -37.18 27.79 -21.85
CA LEU A 310 -38.48 28.29 -21.41
C LEU A 310 -39.54 27.77 -22.36
N PHE A 311 -40.42 26.90 -21.86
CA PHE A 311 -41.54 26.31 -22.59
C PHE A 311 -42.83 27.05 -22.28
N ASN A 312 -43.50 27.52 -23.33
CA ASN A 312 -44.74 28.28 -23.21
C ASN A 312 -45.97 27.36 -23.20
N LYS A 313 -46.57 27.14 -22.03
CA LYS A 313 -47.86 26.43 -21.87
C LYS A 313 -49.06 27.38 -21.74
N THR A 314 -48.89 28.68 -22.01
CA THR A 314 -50.01 29.62 -22.05
C THR A 314 -50.78 29.47 -23.38
N ALA A 315 -52.01 30.01 -23.43
CA ALA A 315 -52.80 30.02 -24.66
C ALA A 315 -52.33 31.10 -25.66
N SER A 316 -51.50 32.04 -25.21
CA SER A 316 -51.06 33.21 -25.96
C SER A 316 -49.54 33.22 -26.18
N ALA A 317 -49.07 34.10 -27.05
CA ALA A 317 -47.63 34.23 -27.33
C ALA A 317 -46.94 35.01 -26.21
N VAL A 318 -45.76 34.55 -25.81
CA VAL A 318 -44.94 35.15 -24.74
C VAL A 318 -43.69 35.78 -25.35
N TYR A 319 -43.41 37.03 -25.03
CA TYR A 319 -42.27 37.79 -25.53
C TYR A 319 -41.17 37.88 -24.47
N LEU A 320 -39.99 37.33 -24.78
CA LEU A 320 -38.78 37.45 -23.97
C LEU A 320 -38.03 38.71 -24.39
N LYS A 321 -38.20 39.79 -23.63
CA LYS A 321 -37.72 41.13 -23.99
C LYS A 321 -36.21 41.20 -24.14
N ASP A 322 -35.48 40.57 -23.22
CA ASP A 322 -34.01 40.60 -23.19
C ASP A 322 -33.39 39.78 -24.32
N GLN A 323 -34.14 38.83 -24.85
CA GLN A 323 -33.71 37.96 -25.96
C GLN A 323 -34.28 38.42 -27.31
N ASN A 324 -35.20 39.41 -27.30
CA ASN A 324 -35.92 39.90 -28.47
C ASN A 324 -36.61 38.76 -29.27
N VAL A 325 -37.23 37.80 -28.56
CA VAL A 325 -37.86 36.60 -29.16
C VAL A 325 -39.29 36.44 -28.66
N THR A 326 -40.20 36.06 -29.57
CA THR A 326 -41.58 35.66 -29.23
C THR A 326 -41.71 34.15 -29.29
N ILE A 327 -42.26 33.54 -28.25
CA ILE A 327 -42.48 32.10 -28.09
C ILE A 327 -43.97 31.85 -28.24
N GLN A 328 -44.41 31.11 -29.26
CA GLN A 328 -45.81 30.77 -29.43
C GLN A 328 -46.28 29.74 -28.40
N ALA A 329 -47.58 29.59 -28.22
CA ALA A 329 -48.17 28.56 -27.37
C ALA A 329 -47.70 27.16 -27.82
N GLY A 330 -47.16 26.38 -26.90
CA GLY A 330 -46.59 25.05 -27.17
C GLY A 330 -45.16 25.07 -27.74
N GLU A 331 -44.49 26.22 -27.79
CA GLU A 331 -43.08 26.30 -28.22
C GLU A 331 -42.11 26.41 -27.04
N THR A 332 -40.88 25.91 -27.24
CA THR A 332 -39.77 26.03 -26.30
C THR A 332 -38.71 26.95 -26.88
N PHE A 333 -38.30 27.95 -26.10
CA PHE A 333 -37.09 28.71 -26.38
C PHE A 333 -35.91 28.14 -25.61
N VAL A 334 -34.78 27.91 -26.28
CA VAL A 334 -33.54 27.45 -25.65
C VAL A 334 -32.57 28.63 -25.61
N PHE A 335 -32.09 28.98 -24.43
CA PHE A 335 -31.13 30.06 -24.26
C PHE A 335 -29.78 29.61 -24.82
N GLN A 336 -29.25 30.34 -25.81
CA GLN A 336 -27.95 30.06 -26.44
C GLN A 336 -26.94 31.14 -26.03
N GLY A 337 -25.72 30.74 -25.63
CA GLY A 337 -24.62 31.67 -25.31
C GLY A 337 -24.30 31.82 -23.81
N GLU A 338 -24.10 33.08 -23.38
CA GLU A 338 -23.73 33.47 -22.01
C GLU A 338 -24.80 33.06 -20.98
N LEU A 339 -24.35 32.85 -19.73
CA LEU A 339 -25.22 32.39 -18.64
C LEU A 339 -26.30 33.44 -18.34
N THR A 340 -27.52 33.16 -18.78
CA THR A 340 -28.68 34.01 -18.52
C THR A 340 -29.33 33.54 -17.23
N PHE A 341 -29.39 34.40 -16.21
CA PHE A 341 -30.02 34.09 -14.91
C PHE A 341 -31.38 34.78 -14.76
N ASN A 342 -31.59 35.85 -15.53
CA ASN A 342 -32.80 36.65 -15.51
C ASN A 342 -33.38 36.75 -16.91
N VAL A 343 -34.70 36.75 -17.00
CA VAL A 343 -35.40 37.03 -18.26
C VAL A 343 -36.66 37.84 -17.98
N SER A 344 -36.80 38.94 -18.71
CA SER A 344 -37.96 39.80 -18.75
C SER A 344 -39.01 39.21 -19.70
N ILE A 345 -40.18 38.91 -19.15
CA ILE A 345 -41.27 38.21 -19.82
C ILE A 345 -42.45 39.19 -19.97
N GLU A 346 -42.95 39.34 -21.18
CA GLU A 346 -44.16 40.09 -21.50
C GLU A 346 -45.18 39.15 -22.17
N THR A 347 -46.44 39.20 -21.74
CA THR A 347 -47.55 38.45 -22.35
C THR A 347 -48.74 39.37 -22.62
N LYS A 348 -49.58 39.00 -23.58
CA LYS A 348 -50.85 39.71 -23.85
C LYS A 348 -51.99 39.27 -22.94
N GLU A 349 -51.94 38.03 -22.49
CA GLU A 349 -52.96 37.41 -21.63
C GLU A 349 -52.25 36.73 -20.47
N ALA A 350 -52.75 36.94 -19.25
CA ALA A 350 -52.11 36.43 -18.04
C ALA A 350 -52.47 34.95 -17.76
N ASP A 351 -53.10 34.22 -18.68
CA ASP A 351 -53.61 32.86 -18.41
C ASP A 351 -52.59 31.75 -18.78
N GLY A 352 -52.54 30.71 -17.95
CA GLY A 352 -51.69 29.54 -18.19
C GLY A 352 -50.31 29.56 -17.52
N GLN A 353 -49.42 28.69 -18.01
CA GLN A 353 -48.15 28.37 -17.36
C GLN A 353 -46.94 28.58 -18.29
N LEU A 354 -45.83 28.98 -17.70
CA LEU A 354 -44.50 28.86 -18.31
C LEU A 354 -43.71 27.81 -17.55
N ILE A 355 -42.97 26.96 -18.26
CA ILE A 355 -42.01 26.06 -17.64
C ILE A 355 -40.63 26.58 -17.97
N VAL A 356 -39.90 27.02 -16.94
CA VAL A 356 -38.53 27.47 -17.09
C VAL A 356 -37.60 26.37 -16.62
N THR A 357 -36.80 25.83 -17.52
CA THR A 357 -35.80 24.81 -17.20
C THR A 357 -34.48 25.49 -16.89
N CYS A 358 -33.98 25.29 -15.69
CA CYS A 358 -32.68 25.76 -15.22
C CYS A 358 -31.68 24.60 -15.12
N MET A 359 -30.38 24.89 -15.09
CA MET A 359 -29.31 23.89 -14.96
C MET A 359 -28.74 23.83 -13.54
N CYS A 360 -28.65 22.64 -12.93
CA CYS A 360 -27.99 22.45 -11.63
C CYS A 360 -27.03 21.24 -11.64
N SER A 361 -26.04 21.20 -10.73
CA SER A 361 -25.02 20.14 -10.63
C SER A 361 -25.26 19.13 -9.49
N LYS A 362 -24.72 17.91 -9.62
CA LYS A 362 -24.69 16.83 -8.62
C LYS A 362 -23.61 16.96 -7.53
N ALA A 363 -22.62 17.84 -7.67
CA ALA A 363 -21.48 17.91 -6.73
C ALA A 363 -21.81 18.79 -5.52
N VAL A 364 -22.18 18.17 -4.39
CA VAL A 364 -22.61 18.89 -3.19
C VAL A 364 -21.50 18.97 -2.14
N PHE A 365 -21.50 20.11 -1.45
CA PHE A 365 -21.11 20.33 -0.06
C PHE A 365 -21.44 19.10 0.85
N PRO A 366 -20.76 18.86 1.99
CA PRO A 366 -21.06 17.70 2.83
C PRO A 366 -22.55 17.60 3.23
N ASP A 367 -23.09 16.37 3.19
CA ASP A 367 -24.48 16.05 3.55
C ASP A 367 -24.86 16.63 4.93
N LEU A 368 -25.87 17.50 4.98
CA LEU A 368 -26.48 17.93 6.24
C LEU A 368 -27.44 16.83 6.72
N LYS A 369 -27.30 16.42 7.98
CA LYS A 369 -28.16 15.39 8.60
C LYS A 369 -29.42 16.02 9.20
N SER A 370 -30.49 15.23 9.30
CA SER A 370 -31.69 15.60 10.07
C SER A 370 -31.33 15.83 11.55
N GLY A 371 -31.55 17.04 12.07
CA GLY A 371 -31.25 17.43 13.46
C GLY A 371 -30.56 18.80 13.57
N ASP A 372 -30.09 19.16 14.78
CA ASP A 372 -29.30 20.38 15.00
C ASP A 372 -27.96 20.28 14.27
N ASN A 373 -27.78 21.09 13.21
CA ASN A 373 -26.51 21.23 12.52
C ASN A 373 -25.69 22.34 13.19
N VAL A 374 -24.60 21.99 13.88
CA VAL A 374 -23.77 22.94 14.63
C VAL A 374 -22.63 23.47 13.76
N VAL A 375 -22.55 24.79 13.60
CA VAL A 375 -21.40 25.51 13.02
C VAL A 375 -20.63 26.21 14.14
N ASN A 376 -19.46 25.68 14.50
CA ASN A 376 -18.60 26.30 15.49
C ASN A 376 -17.67 27.32 14.82
N LEU A 377 -17.57 28.54 15.38
CA LEU A 377 -16.64 29.56 14.92
C LEU A 377 -15.62 29.84 16.03
N GLY A 378 -14.34 29.73 15.71
CA GLY A 378 -13.22 29.78 16.65
C GLY A 378 -12.89 31.18 17.17
N GLY A 379 -13.84 31.92 17.76
CA GLY A 379 -13.57 33.23 18.35
C GLY A 379 -13.01 33.14 19.78
N LYS A 380 -11.94 33.90 20.08
CA LYS A 380 -11.53 34.20 21.48
C LYS A 380 -12.27 35.44 21.97
N GLY A 381 -13.48 35.28 22.51
CA GLY A 381 -14.21 36.35 23.19
C GLY A 381 -15.68 35.99 23.43
N ASP A 382 -16.22 36.37 24.59
CA ASP A 382 -17.60 36.06 25.03
C ASP A 382 -18.69 36.91 24.33
N ALA A 383 -18.35 37.68 23.28
CA ALA A 383 -19.22 38.74 22.72
C ALA A 383 -19.33 38.76 21.18
N SER A 384 -19.34 37.60 20.52
CA SER A 384 -19.54 37.50 19.07
C SER A 384 -20.94 37.01 18.70
N SER A 385 -21.68 37.81 17.91
CA SER A 385 -22.92 37.38 17.25
C SER A 385 -22.62 37.11 15.77
N VAL A 386 -22.91 35.90 15.31
CA VAL A 386 -22.72 35.49 13.91
C VAL A 386 -24.08 35.09 13.34
N GLN A 387 -24.38 35.55 12.13
CA GLN A 387 -25.56 35.12 11.40
C GLN A 387 -25.16 34.05 10.38
N ILE A 388 -25.82 32.91 10.44
CA ILE A 388 -25.64 31.81 9.50
C ILE A 388 -26.92 31.70 8.70
N THR A 389 -26.79 31.72 7.38
CA THR A 389 -27.92 31.53 6.46
C THR A 389 -27.60 30.33 5.58
N CYS A 390 -28.49 29.34 5.57
CA CYS A 390 -28.37 28.12 4.79
C CYS A 390 -29.58 28.02 3.89
N ASP A 391 -29.36 27.88 2.58
CA ASP A 391 -30.42 27.64 1.62
C ASP A 391 -30.51 26.13 1.35
N VAL A 392 -31.66 25.53 1.69
CA VAL A 392 -31.89 24.08 1.72
C VAL A 392 -33.07 23.75 0.83
N ASN A 393 -32.90 22.77 -0.05
CA ASN A 393 -33.98 22.31 -0.94
C ASN A 393 -34.63 21.03 -0.37
N GLU A 394 -35.94 21.10 -0.07
CA GLU A 394 -36.68 20.09 0.72
C GLU A 394 -37.27 18.92 -0.10
N ASN A 395 -36.93 18.73 -1.37
CA ASN A 395 -37.57 17.66 -2.16
C ASN A 395 -36.57 16.82 -2.95
N LEU A 396 -36.23 15.66 -2.39
CA LEU A 396 -35.82 14.48 -3.16
C LEU A 396 -36.68 13.29 -2.75
N GLU A 397 -37.45 12.80 -3.72
CA GLU A 397 -38.33 11.64 -3.58
C GLU A 397 -37.58 10.45 -2.99
N LYS A 398 -38.30 9.69 -2.15
CA LYS A 398 -37.85 8.44 -1.52
C LYS A 398 -37.05 7.58 -2.51
N GLU A 399 -35.80 7.33 -2.16
CA GLU A 399 -35.01 6.26 -2.78
C GLU A 399 -35.79 4.95 -2.71
N SER A 400 -35.98 4.31 -3.86
CA SER A 400 -36.52 2.95 -3.91
C SER A 400 -35.55 2.01 -3.20
N ASN A 401 -36.09 1.19 -2.28
CA ASN A 401 -35.34 0.09 -1.68
C ASN A 401 -34.70 -0.79 -2.77
N ALA A 402 -33.52 -1.34 -2.46
CA ALA A 402 -32.66 -2.10 -3.36
C ALA A 402 -33.42 -3.00 -4.36
N SER A 403 -33.11 -2.85 -5.64
CA SER A 403 -33.77 -3.61 -6.72
C SER A 403 -33.15 -4.98 -6.99
N ILE A 404 -31.88 -5.23 -6.64
CA ILE A 404 -31.25 -6.54 -6.86
C ILE A 404 -31.30 -7.39 -5.58
N LYS A 405 -31.77 -8.63 -5.72
CA LYS A 405 -31.75 -9.65 -4.66
C LYS A 405 -30.69 -10.71 -4.94
N ILE A 406 -30.03 -11.16 -3.89
CA ILE A 406 -29.11 -12.29 -3.93
C ILE A 406 -29.94 -13.55 -3.65
N LEU A 407 -29.98 -14.47 -4.61
CA LEU A 407 -30.82 -15.69 -4.56
C LEU A 407 -30.11 -16.91 -3.94
N ASN A 408 -28.81 -16.80 -3.65
CA ASN A 408 -28.04 -17.89 -3.06
C ASN A 408 -28.65 -18.36 -1.74
N GLN A 409 -29.00 -19.65 -1.67
CA GLN A 409 -29.44 -20.30 -0.43
C GLN A 409 -28.30 -21.00 0.32
N ILE A 410 -27.22 -21.32 -0.39
CA ILE A 410 -26.07 -22.04 0.13
C ILE A 410 -24.92 -21.04 0.35
N SER A 411 -24.45 -20.94 1.60
CA SER A 411 -23.33 -20.09 2.03
C SER A 411 -21.99 -20.84 2.08
N HIS A 412 -21.94 -22.07 1.59
CA HIS A 412 -20.75 -22.92 1.61
C HIS A 412 -20.46 -23.42 0.19
N PHE A 413 -19.36 -22.98 -0.40
CA PHE A 413 -18.95 -23.38 -1.74
C PHE A 413 -17.83 -24.43 -1.67
N ASP A 414 -18.04 -25.56 -2.34
CA ASP A 414 -17.04 -26.61 -2.61
C ASP A 414 -16.47 -26.54 -4.04
N SER A 415 -16.95 -25.57 -4.82
CA SER A 415 -16.47 -25.16 -6.14
C SER A 415 -16.26 -23.65 -6.20
N SER A 416 -15.86 -23.13 -7.37
CA SER A 416 -15.82 -21.69 -7.64
C SER A 416 -17.14 -21.03 -7.24
N PRO A 417 -17.13 -19.93 -6.46
CA PRO A 417 -18.35 -19.24 -6.06
C PRO A 417 -19.13 -18.70 -7.26
N GLN A 418 -20.44 -18.92 -7.22
CA GLN A 418 -21.39 -18.44 -8.22
C GLN A 418 -22.50 -17.69 -7.47
N PHE A 419 -22.67 -16.39 -7.76
CA PHE A 419 -23.71 -15.59 -7.10
C PHE A 419 -24.88 -15.37 -8.05
N LEU A 420 -26.06 -15.85 -7.65
CA LEU A 420 -27.29 -15.75 -8.44
C LEU A 420 -28.04 -14.48 -8.04
N LEU A 421 -28.41 -13.67 -9.03
CA LEU A 421 -29.00 -12.35 -8.84
C LEU A 421 -30.37 -12.27 -9.53
N GLU A 422 -31.33 -11.65 -8.86
CA GLU A 422 -32.64 -11.30 -9.41
C GLU A 422 -32.79 -9.79 -9.45
N ASP A 423 -33.07 -9.24 -10.63
CA ASP A 423 -33.55 -7.87 -10.77
C ASP A 423 -35.04 -7.82 -10.46
N SER A 424 -35.39 -7.17 -9.35
CA SER A 424 -36.77 -6.94 -8.91
C SER A 424 -37.25 -5.52 -9.16
N SER A 425 -36.50 -4.69 -9.90
CA SER A 425 -37.00 -3.39 -10.35
C SER A 425 -38.03 -3.53 -11.47
N GLU A 426 -39.04 -2.65 -11.45
CA GLU A 426 -40.00 -2.50 -12.55
C GLU A 426 -39.33 -1.99 -13.84
N ASN A 427 -38.25 -1.21 -13.68
CA ASN A 427 -37.38 -0.77 -14.76
C ASN A 427 -36.16 -1.69 -14.84
N GLN A 428 -35.73 -2.02 -16.06
CA GLN A 428 -34.58 -2.91 -16.27
C GLN A 428 -33.29 -2.28 -15.71
N CYS A 429 -32.55 -3.04 -14.90
CA CYS A 429 -31.23 -2.66 -14.41
C CYS A 429 -30.23 -2.53 -15.57
N GLU A 430 -29.58 -1.37 -15.68
CA GLU A 430 -28.61 -1.06 -16.74
C GLU A 430 -27.22 -1.62 -16.39
N MET A 431 -26.79 -1.37 -15.15
CA MET A 431 -25.49 -1.77 -14.64
C MET A 431 -25.61 -2.29 -13.21
N MET A 432 -24.67 -3.14 -12.80
CA MET A 432 -24.52 -3.53 -11.41
C MET A 432 -23.11 -3.23 -10.93
N TRP A 433 -23.00 -3.00 -9.63
CA TRP A 433 -21.75 -2.89 -8.92
C TRP A 433 -21.77 -3.89 -7.78
N TRP A 434 -20.84 -4.84 -7.80
CA TRP A 434 -20.69 -5.84 -6.75
C TRP A 434 -19.32 -5.78 -6.08
N GLN A 435 -19.29 -6.22 -4.83
CA GLN A 435 -18.09 -6.28 -4.01
C GLN A 435 -18.01 -7.59 -3.23
N ILE A 436 -16.79 -8.10 -3.04
CA ILE A 436 -16.47 -9.20 -2.12
C ILE A 436 -15.40 -8.71 -1.13
N SER A 437 -15.56 -9.01 0.15
CA SER A 437 -14.56 -8.69 1.17
C SER A 437 -14.55 -9.74 2.28
N ALA A 438 -13.40 -9.97 2.92
CA ALA A 438 -13.31 -10.71 4.17
C ALA A 438 -13.82 -9.87 5.37
N ASP A 439 -13.91 -8.55 5.21
CA ASP A 439 -14.43 -7.62 6.21
C ASP A 439 -15.89 -7.27 5.90
N PRO A 440 -16.86 -7.54 6.80
CA PRO A 440 -18.27 -7.23 6.58
C PRO A 440 -18.55 -5.73 6.44
N SER A 441 -17.62 -4.86 6.84
CA SER A 441 -17.72 -3.42 6.64
C SER A 441 -17.20 -2.95 5.27
N PHE A 442 -16.57 -3.83 4.49
CA PHE A 442 -16.00 -3.55 3.17
C PHE A 442 -15.00 -2.39 3.20
N LYS A 443 -14.28 -2.22 4.32
CA LYS A 443 -13.22 -1.20 4.44
C LYS A 443 -12.03 -1.51 3.56
N VAL A 444 -11.75 -2.77 3.25
CA VAL A 444 -10.64 -3.14 2.38
C VAL A 444 -11.16 -4.15 1.37
N ILE A 445 -11.05 -3.80 0.09
CA ILE A 445 -11.56 -4.61 -1.01
C ILE A 445 -10.42 -4.81 -2.01
N PRO A 446 -10.00 -6.06 -2.29
CA PRO A 446 -9.12 -6.35 -3.41
C PRO A 446 -9.73 -5.85 -4.71
N SER A 447 -8.95 -5.25 -5.60
CA SER A 447 -9.46 -4.71 -6.86
C SER A 447 -10.27 -5.77 -7.64
N ASN A 448 -9.80 -7.01 -7.71
CA ASN A 448 -10.49 -8.11 -8.39
C ASN A 448 -11.88 -8.43 -7.81
N PHE A 449 -12.14 -8.02 -6.57
CA PHE A 449 -13.38 -8.21 -5.83
C PHE A 449 -14.26 -6.95 -5.82
N GLU A 450 -14.04 -6.00 -6.71
CA GLU A 450 -14.90 -4.83 -6.87
C GLU A 450 -15.15 -4.58 -8.34
N GLN A 451 -16.32 -4.89 -8.88
CA GLN A 451 -16.57 -4.72 -10.31
C GLN A 451 -17.81 -3.89 -10.57
N ILE A 452 -17.74 -3.14 -11.66
CA ILE A 452 -18.85 -2.38 -12.23
C ILE A 452 -19.00 -2.86 -13.67
N GLY A 453 -20.20 -3.23 -14.06
CA GLY A 453 -20.48 -3.68 -15.41
C GLY A 453 -21.97 -3.77 -15.69
N PRO A 454 -22.37 -4.20 -16.90
CA PRO A 454 -23.75 -4.49 -17.23
C PRO A 454 -24.38 -5.46 -16.23
N PHE A 455 -25.68 -5.35 -15.98
CA PHE A 455 -26.37 -6.31 -15.12
C PHE A 455 -26.31 -7.72 -15.71
N THR A 456 -25.98 -8.70 -14.86
CA THR A 456 -26.09 -10.13 -15.16
C THR A 456 -26.86 -10.82 -14.05
N SER A 457 -27.60 -11.88 -14.38
CA SER A 457 -28.30 -12.72 -13.39
C SER A 457 -27.33 -13.60 -12.57
N GLU A 458 -26.04 -13.54 -12.89
CA GLU A 458 -25.02 -14.39 -12.32
C GLU A 458 -23.67 -13.68 -12.30
N VAL A 459 -22.95 -13.78 -11.17
CA VAL A 459 -21.54 -13.41 -11.05
C VAL A 459 -20.70 -14.67 -10.92
N MET A 460 -19.83 -14.88 -11.90
CA MET A 460 -18.75 -15.89 -11.87
C MET A 460 -17.40 -15.20 -11.78
N LEU A 461 -16.46 -15.82 -11.06
CA LEU A 461 -15.11 -15.30 -10.92
C LEU A 461 -14.16 -16.03 -11.86
N SER A 462 -13.20 -15.29 -12.41
CA SER A 462 -12.09 -15.88 -13.16
C SER A 462 -11.12 -16.61 -12.22
N ALA A 463 -10.43 -17.63 -12.73
CA ALA A 463 -9.44 -18.39 -11.96
C ALA A 463 -8.37 -17.50 -11.30
N ILE A 464 -7.98 -16.40 -11.96
CA ILE A 464 -7.02 -15.43 -11.40
C ILE A 464 -7.63 -14.62 -10.25
N SER A 465 -8.91 -14.26 -10.32
CA SER A 465 -9.61 -13.54 -9.24
C SER A 465 -9.84 -14.42 -8.03
N GLU A 466 -10.02 -15.73 -8.22
CA GLU A 466 -10.09 -16.68 -7.11
C GLU A 466 -8.80 -16.79 -6.30
N THR A 467 -7.67 -16.28 -6.80
CA THR A 467 -6.42 -16.21 -6.02
C THR A 467 -6.51 -15.25 -4.82
N PHE A 468 -7.57 -14.42 -4.75
CA PHE A 468 -7.86 -13.54 -3.62
C PHE A 468 -8.72 -14.19 -2.52
N PHE A 469 -9.11 -15.47 -2.69
CA PHE A 469 -9.71 -16.24 -1.61
C PHE A 469 -8.67 -17.07 -0.85
N ASN A 470 -8.68 -16.97 0.48
CA ASN A 470 -7.95 -17.85 1.37
C ASN A 470 -8.76 -19.09 1.72
N ALA A 471 -8.05 -20.13 2.16
CA ALA A 471 -8.64 -21.37 2.64
C ALA A 471 -9.39 -21.15 3.97
N ASN A 472 -10.61 -21.68 4.07
CA ASN A 472 -11.43 -21.68 5.29
C ASN A 472 -11.74 -20.29 5.87
N GLU A 473 -11.69 -19.25 5.05
CA GLU A 473 -12.06 -17.88 5.43
C GLU A 473 -13.52 -17.58 5.07
N THR A 474 -14.13 -16.69 5.86
CA THR A 474 -15.49 -16.19 5.63
C THR A 474 -15.44 -14.87 4.85
N TYR A 475 -16.25 -14.78 3.81
CA TYR A 475 -16.35 -13.63 2.93
C TYR A 475 -17.78 -13.10 2.88
N TYR A 476 -17.91 -11.87 2.45
CA TYR A 476 -19.18 -11.16 2.32
C TYR A 476 -19.29 -10.63 0.90
N PHE A 477 -20.40 -10.96 0.23
CA PHE A 477 -20.76 -10.44 -1.08
C PHE A 477 -21.86 -9.40 -0.94
N ARG A 478 -21.75 -8.26 -1.63
CA ARG A 478 -22.85 -7.28 -1.75
C ARG A 478 -22.93 -6.73 -3.15
N VAL A 479 -24.11 -6.28 -3.54
CA VAL A 479 -24.38 -5.74 -4.88
C VAL A 479 -25.33 -4.54 -4.81
N ARG A 480 -25.21 -3.63 -5.76
CA ARG A 480 -26.19 -2.58 -6.03
C ARG A 480 -26.42 -2.39 -7.52
N ALA A 481 -27.59 -1.85 -7.86
CA ALA A 481 -28.04 -1.61 -9.22
C ALA A 481 -27.85 -0.16 -9.63
N CYS A 482 -27.64 0.09 -10.92
CA CYS A 482 -27.85 1.37 -11.57
C CYS A 482 -29.14 1.29 -12.38
N VAL A 483 -30.12 2.11 -12.03
CA VAL A 483 -31.41 2.20 -12.71
C VAL A 483 -31.62 3.66 -13.10
N ASN A 484 -31.89 3.94 -14.38
CA ASN A 484 -32.05 5.30 -14.91
C ASN A 484 -30.86 6.21 -14.57
N GLY A 485 -29.62 5.70 -14.74
CA GLY A 485 -28.39 6.44 -14.44
C GLY A 485 -28.16 6.79 -12.96
N LYS A 486 -28.86 6.15 -12.02
CA LYS A 486 -28.68 6.32 -10.56
C LYS A 486 -28.37 5.00 -9.87
N TRP A 487 -27.35 5.02 -9.01
CA TRP A 487 -27.00 3.88 -8.16
C TRP A 487 -27.94 3.79 -6.95
N ASN A 488 -28.51 2.61 -6.73
CA ASN A 488 -29.32 2.29 -5.56
C ASN A 488 -28.45 1.98 -4.33
N ASN A 489 -29.10 1.79 -3.18
CA ASN A 489 -28.46 1.30 -1.97
C ASN A 489 -27.87 -0.11 -2.15
N TRP A 490 -26.79 -0.39 -1.42
CA TRP A 490 -26.20 -1.72 -1.34
C TRP A 490 -27.19 -2.74 -0.77
N SER A 491 -27.16 -3.96 -1.31
CA SER A 491 -27.82 -5.12 -0.70
C SER A 491 -27.29 -5.36 0.71
N SER A 492 -28.07 -6.09 1.53
CA SER A 492 -27.50 -6.72 2.71
C SER A 492 -26.32 -7.63 2.30
N PRO A 493 -25.22 -7.64 3.06
CA PRO A 493 -24.11 -8.55 2.78
C PRO A 493 -24.56 -10.01 2.88
N PHE A 494 -24.25 -10.80 1.85
CA PHE A 494 -24.39 -12.24 1.83
C PHE A 494 -23.09 -12.88 2.32
N GLU A 495 -23.14 -13.49 3.50
CA GLU A 495 -22.01 -14.20 4.10
C GLU A 495 -21.84 -15.59 3.47
N PHE A 496 -20.60 -15.94 3.12
CA PHE A 496 -20.27 -17.25 2.57
C PHE A 496 -18.85 -17.70 2.96
N THR A 497 -18.56 -18.98 2.74
CA THR A 497 -17.26 -19.61 2.96
C THR A 497 -16.87 -20.48 1.76
N LEU A 498 -15.58 -20.65 1.54
CA LEU A 498 -15.03 -21.44 0.43
C LEU A 498 -14.10 -22.55 0.96
N PHE A 499 -14.36 -23.80 0.56
CA PHE A 499 -13.50 -24.93 0.89
C PHE A 499 -12.33 -25.04 -0.10
N LYS A 500 -11.32 -24.19 0.07
CA LYS A 500 -10.14 -24.12 -0.80
C LYS A 500 -8.92 -24.78 -0.13
N PRO A 501 -8.04 -25.49 -0.87
CA PRO A 501 -6.82 -26.04 -0.27
C PRO A 501 -5.88 -24.93 0.21
N GLU A 502 -5.24 -25.14 1.35
CA GLU A 502 -4.25 -24.20 1.89
C GLU A 502 -3.04 -24.03 0.95
N PRO A 503 -2.53 -22.79 0.77
CA PRO A 503 -1.38 -22.52 -0.07
C PRO A 503 -0.08 -23.11 0.51
N ILE A 504 0.90 -23.34 -0.37
CA ILE A 504 2.27 -23.67 0.05
C ILE A 504 3.00 -22.38 0.41
N THR A 505 3.27 -22.18 1.71
CA THR A 505 3.89 -20.95 2.21
C THR A 505 5.42 -20.99 2.29
N ALA A 506 6.02 -22.19 2.23
CA ALA A 506 7.45 -22.38 2.37
C ALA A 506 7.92 -23.56 1.53
N VAL A 507 8.89 -23.30 0.66
CA VAL A 507 9.56 -24.30 -0.15
C VAL A 507 11.06 -24.19 0.11
N GLU A 508 11.67 -25.31 0.40
CA GLU A 508 13.11 -25.47 0.51
C GLU A 508 13.65 -25.87 -0.85
N PHE A 509 14.65 -25.12 -1.32
CA PHE A 509 15.46 -25.49 -2.48
C PHE A 509 16.82 -25.98 -1.96
N GLY A 510 17.24 -27.16 -2.42
CA GLY A 510 18.51 -27.72 -2.02
C GLY A 510 19.15 -28.56 -3.13
N LYS A 511 20.48 -28.57 -3.15
CA LYS A 511 21.26 -29.50 -3.97
C LYS A 511 21.41 -30.83 -3.23
N ILE A 512 21.07 -31.92 -3.89
CA ILE A 512 21.24 -33.29 -3.40
C ILE A 512 22.15 -34.02 -4.39
N ASP A 513 23.39 -34.28 -3.97
CA ASP A 513 24.43 -34.85 -4.83
C ASP A 513 24.58 -34.03 -6.13
N ASP A 514 24.22 -34.62 -7.28
CA ASP A 514 24.34 -34.02 -8.61
C ASP A 514 23.01 -33.46 -9.17
N TYR A 515 21.93 -33.42 -8.38
CA TYR A 515 20.65 -32.84 -8.80
C TYR A 515 20.11 -31.83 -7.76
N TYR A 516 19.06 -31.12 -8.12
CA TYR A 516 18.40 -30.17 -7.23
C TYR A 516 17.00 -30.67 -6.87
N GLU A 517 16.53 -30.35 -5.66
CA GLU A 517 15.21 -30.74 -5.17
C GLU A 517 14.47 -29.50 -4.64
N LEU A 518 13.18 -29.41 -4.98
CA LEU A 518 12.23 -28.55 -4.28
C LEU A 518 11.46 -29.43 -3.30
N ASN A 519 11.46 -29.06 -2.03
CA ASN A 519 10.76 -29.78 -0.96
C ASN A 519 9.88 -28.80 -0.17
N TRP A 520 8.66 -29.21 0.18
CA TRP A 520 7.75 -28.37 0.95
C TRP A 520 7.02 -29.15 2.03
N GLU A 521 6.62 -28.45 3.08
CA GLU A 521 5.86 -29.04 4.18
C GLU A 521 4.41 -28.55 4.17
N ARG A 522 3.49 -29.37 4.66
CA ARG A 522 2.13 -28.95 5.00
C ARG A 522 1.91 -29.04 6.49
N LEU A 523 1.12 -28.09 7.01
CA LEU A 523 0.72 -28.08 8.42
C LEU A 523 -0.18 -29.28 8.77
N TYR A 524 -0.96 -29.74 7.79
CA TYR A 524 -1.87 -30.88 7.93
C TYR A 524 -1.45 -32.03 7.03
N THR A 525 -1.77 -33.25 7.44
CA THR A 525 -1.56 -34.44 6.61
C THR A 525 -2.30 -34.25 5.29
N PRO A 526 -1.61 -34.28 4.15
CA PRO A 526 -2.25 -34.09 2.86
C PRO A 526 -3.41 -35.08 2.71
N ASP A 527 -4.57 -34.60 2.30
CA ASP A 527 -5.60 -35.50 1.80
C ASP A 527 -5.01 -36.23 0.58
N SER A 528 -5.28 -37.53 0.49
CA SER A 528 -4.91 -38.39 -0.64
C SER A 528 -5.39 -37.86 -2.01
N SER A 529 -6.34 -36.93 -2.02
CA SER A 529 -6.85 -36.24 -3.20
C SER A 529 -6.05 -34.98 -3.62
N SER A 530 -5.10 -34.50 -2.81
CA SER A 530 -4.30 -33.31 -3.14
C SER A 530 -3.30 -33.59 -4.26
N GLU A 531 -3.25 -32.69 -5.25
CA GLU A 531 -2.23 -32.66 -6.30
C GLU A 531 -1.48 -31.33 -6.26
N TYR A 532 -0.19 -31.35 -6.52
CA TYR A 532 0.67 -30.17 -6.59
C TYR A 532 0.99 -29.91 -8.05
N LEU A 533 0.57 -28.75 -8.55
CA LEU A 533 0.89 -28.26 -9.88
C LEU A 533 2.11 -27.36 -9.77
N ILE A 534 3.19 -27.76 -10.43
CA ILE A 534 4.48 -27.06 -10.39
C ILE A 534 4.65 -26.32 -11.70
N PHE A 535 4.78 -25.00 -11.61
CA PHE A 535 5.05 -24.13 -12.74
C PHE A 535 6.47 -23.59 -12.64
N GLY A 536 7.17 -23.45 -13.76
CA GLY A 536 8.54 -22.97 -13.79
C GLY A 536 8.85 -22.12 -15.00
N SER A 537 9.63 -21.05 -14.81
CA SER A 537 10.03 -20.14 -15.88
C SER A 537 11.39 -19.49 -15.59
N ASN A 538 11.99 -18.93 -16.63
CA ASN A 538 13.16 -18.05 -16.56
C ASN A 538 12.77 -16.56 -16.47
N SER A 539 11.48 -16.26 -16.53
CA SER A 539 10.94 -14.91 -16.40
C SER A 539 10.43 -14.68 -14.98
N LEU A 540 10.87 -13.61 -14.32
CA LEU A 540 10.48 -13.30 -12.94
C LEU A 540 8.96 -13.05 -12.79
N ASP A 541 8.38 -12.45 -13.83
CA ASP A 541 6.99 -12.02 -13.99
C ASP A 541 6.15 -13.03 -14.79
N PHE A 542 6.49 -14.32 -14.71
CA PHE A 542 5.69 -15.36 -15.35
C PHE A 542 4.34 -15.55 -14.63
N LEU A 543 3.29 -15.79 -15.41
CA LEU A 543 2.00 -16.26 -14.91
C LEU A 543 1.92 -17.77 -15.09
N PRO A 544 1.50 -18.57 -14.08
CA PRO A 544 1.15 -19.97 -14.30
C PRO A 544 0.18 -20.14 -15.49
N SER A 545 0.45 -21.12 -16.36
CA SER A 545 -0.29 -21.32 -17.62
C SER A 545 -1.79 -21.59 -17.46
N ILE A 546 -2.23 -21.92 -16.25
CA ILE A 546 -3.66 -22.04 -15.90
C ILE A 546 -4.38 -20.68 -15.83
N TYR A 547 -3.66 -19.56 -15.75
CA TYR A 547 -4.23 -18.22 -15.68
C TYR A 547 -4.10 -17.44 -16.99
N SER A 548 -3.05 -17.68 -17.78
CA SER A 548 -2.82 -17.06 -19.08
C SER A 548 -2.13 -18.07 -20.00
N ASP A 549 -2.65 -18.25 -21.20
CA ASP A 549 -2.08 -19.09 -22.26
C ASP A 549 -0.97 -18.38 -23.05
N SER A 550 -0.70 -17.12 -22.74
CA SER A 550 0.31 -16.28 -23.41
C SER A 550 1.28 -15.67 -22.41
N GLN A 551 2.53 -15.55 -22.84
CA GLN A 551 3.58 -14.79 -22.18
C GLN A 551 4.04 -13.65 -23.10
N VAL A 552 3.92 -12.42 -22.61
CA VAL A 552 4.28 -11.22 -23.37
C VAL A 552 5.80 -11.04 -23.39
N ASN A 553 6.37 -10.89 -24.59
CA ASN A 553 7.81 -10.71 -24.80
C ASN A 553 8.17 -9.27 -25.22
N SER A 554 7.26 -8.58 -25.92
CA SER A 554 7.43 -7.19 -26.34
C SER A 554 6.08 -6.47 -26.42
N MET A 555 6.06 -5.18 -26.04
CA MET A 555 4.91 -4.29 -26.22
C MET A 555 5.35 -2.92 -26.73
N MET A 556 4.50 -2.29 -27.53
CA MET A 556 4.64 -0.92 -28.01
C MET A 556 3.25 -0.30 -28.02
N ASP A 557 3.08 0.87 -27.41
CA ASP A 557 1.78 1.56 -27.31
C ASP A 557 0.66 0.76 -26.68
N GLY A 558 0.97 0.07 -25.57
CA GLY A 558 0.01 -0.79 -24.88
C GLY A 558 -0.35 -2.06 -25.67
N GLU A 559 0.12 -2.20 -26.92
CA GLU A 559 -0.14 -3.36 -27.76
C GLU A 559 1.00 -4.35 -27.73
N VAL A 560 0.63 -5.64 -27.74
CA VAL A 560 1.60 -6.74 -27.72
C VAL A 560 2.14 -6.95 -29.12
N THR A 561 3.44 -6.69 -29.30
CA THR A 561 4.15 -6.86 -30.57
C THR A 561 4.81 -8.23 -30.68
N GLU A 562 5.16 -8.85 -29.55
CA GLU A 562 5.70 -10.21 -29.49
C GLU A 562 5.17 -10.93 -28.26
N ALA A 563 4.70 -12.16 -28.45
CA ALA A 563 4.29 -13.05 -27.37
C ALA A 563 4.54 -14.51 -27.76
N GLU A 564 4.68 -15.36 -26.74
CA GLU A 564 4.81 -16.80 -26.90
C GLU A 564 3.69 -17.53 -26.16
N HIS A 565 3.44 -18.78 -26.56
CA HIS A 565 2.48 -19.63 -25.87
C HIS A 565 3.06 -20.08 -24.52
N ASN A 566 2.29 -19.86 -23.45
CA ASN A 566 2.73 -20.10 -22.09
C ASN A 566 2.57 -21.58 -21.70
N GLN A 567 3.65 -22.35 -21.82
CA GLN A 567 3.69 -23.77 -21.47
C GLN A 567 4.60 -24.03 -20.26
N ASN A 568 4.37 -23.30 -19.18
CA ASN A 568 5.23 -23.36 -18.00
C ASN A 568 4.80 -24.35 -16.91
N LEU A 569 3.80 -25.21 -17.16
CA LEU A 569 3.47 -26.33 -16.27
C LEU A 569 4.54 -27.42 -16.42
N VAL A 570 5.38 -27.56 -15.40
CA VAL A 570 6.52 -28.49 -15.37
C VAL A 570 6.09 -29.89 -14.95
N ALA A 571 5.26 -29.99 -13.91
CA ALA A 571 4.86 -31.27 -13.35
C ALA A 571 3.56 -31.19 -12.56
N ILE A 572 2.91 -32.35 -12.41
CA ILE A 572 1.85 -32.60 -11.43
C ILE A 572 2.29 -33.78 -10.58
N THR A 573 2.34 -33.62 -9.25
CA THR A 573 2.75 -34.68 -8.32
C THR A 573 1.83 -34.74 -7.11
N LYS A 574 1.82 -35.88 -6.40
CA LYS A 574 1.22 -36.03 -5.07
C LYS A 574 2.25 -36.02 -3.95
N ASP A 575 3.52 -36.09 -4.30
CA ASP A 575 4.62 -36.03 -3.35
C ASP A 575 4.86 -34.59 -2.88
N LEU A 576 5.39 -34.44 -1.67
CA LEU A 576 5.76 -33.14 -1.09
C LEU A 576 7.13 -32.63 -1.57
N LYS A 577 7.65 -33.21 -2.64
CA LYS A 577 8.95 -32.87 -3.21
C LYS A 577 9.00 -33.20 -4.69
N ILE A 578 9.90 -32.54 -5.41
CA ILE A 578 10.19 -32.81 -6.82
C ILE A 578 11.66 -32.54 -7.12
N ALA A 579 12.28 -33.44 -7.88
CA ALA A 579 13.59 -33.20 -8.44
C ALA A 579 13.48 -32.20 -9.60
N VAL A 580 14.37 -31.20 -9.61
CA VAL A 580 14.50 -30.22 -10.70
C VAL A 580 15.94 -30.25 -11.21
N ASP A 581 16.10 -30.03 -12.51
CA ASP A 581 17.41 -30.05 -13.18
C ASP A 581 18.17 -28.72 -13.03
N GLY A 582 17.53 -27.69 -12.47
CA GLY A 582 18.09 -26.35 -12.36
C GLY A 582 18.09 -25.56 -13.67
N SER A 583 17.32 -25.96 -14.69
CA SER A 583 17.21 -25.23 -15.96
C SER A 583 16.33 -23.97 -15.89
N LEU A 584 15.41 -23.92 -14.92
CA LEU A 584 14.46 -22.83 -14.71
C LEU A 584 14.77 -22.04 -13.43
N ALA A 585 14.73 -20.71 -13.54
CA ALA A 585 15.14 -19.81 -12.48
C ALA A 585 14.10 -19.56 -11.39
N TYR A 586 12.83 -19.73 -11.73
CA TYR A 586 11.69 -19.43 -10.88
C TYR A 586 10.67 -20.54 -10.93
N TYR A 587 10.09 -20.87 -9.78
CA TYR A 587 8.99 -21.83 -9.67
C TYR A 587 7.84 -21.28 -8.83
N ARG A 588 6.64 -21.84 -9.06
CA ARG A 588 5.48 -21.70 -8.18
C ARG A 588 4.77 -23.04 -8.04
N ILE A 589 4.18 -23.25 -6.87
CA ILE A 589 3.41 -24.45 -6.58
C ILE A 589 1.97 -24.02 -6.27
N ILE A 590 1.01 -24.69 -6.91
CA ILE A 590 -0.42 -24.51 -6.66
C ILE A 590 -0.98 -25.87 -6.25
N VAL A 591 -1.71 -25.91 -5.13
CA VAL A 591 -2.38 -27.13 -4.69
C VAL A 591 -3.73 -27.20 -5.37
N ARG A 592 -4.06 -28.34 -5.98
CA ARG A 592 -5.38 -28.67 -6.48
C ARG A 592 -6.03 -29.72 -5.60
N GLN A 593 -7.24 -29.48 -5.15
CA GLN A 593 -8.03 -30.42 -4.36
C GLN A 593 -9.51 -30.22 -4.68
N GLY A 594 -10.20 -31.29 -5.08
CA GLY A 594 -11.63 -31.21 -5.42
C GLY A 594 -11.96 -30.29 -6.61
N GLY A 595 -11.01 -30.05 -7.52
CA GLY A 595 -11.17 -29.10 -8.63
C GLY A 595 -10.84 -27.65 -8.28
N LEU A 596 -10.77 -27.31 -6.99
CA LEU A 596 -10.35 -26.00 -6.51
C LEU A 596 -8.83 -25.87 -6.42
N LEU A 597 -8.35 -24.65 -6.66
CA LEU A 597 -6.93 -24.29 -6.63
C LEU A 597 -6.63 -23.47 -5.38
N SER A 598 -5.49 -23.70 -4.73
CA SER A 598 -5.00 -22.85 -3.64
C SER A 598 -4.60 -21.48 -4.16
N VAL A 599 -4.34 -20.52 -3.26
CA VAL A 599 -3.50 -19.38 -3.64
C VAL A 599 -2.12 -19.93 -4.04
N PRO A 600 -1.46 -19.41 -5.09
CA PRO A 600 -0.12 -19.85 -5.45
C PRO A 600 0.88 -19.66 -4.31
N SER A 601 1.94 -20.46 -4.30
CA SER A 601 3.08 -20.21 -3.43
C SER A 601 3.73 -18.86 -3.75
N PRO A 602 4.47 -18.26 -2.78
CA PRO A 602 5.47 -17.26 -3.09
C PRO A 602 6.41 -17.75 -4.20
N ILE A 603 6.97 -16.82 -4.96
CA ILE A 603 7.95 -17.17 -6.00
C ILE A 603 9.14 -17.91 -5.37
N ILE A 604 9.48 -19.06 -5.96
CA ILE A 604 10.58 -19.91 -5.51
C ILE A 604 11.76 -19.61 -6.42
N HIS A 605 12.84 -19.10 -5.83
CA HIS A 605 14.07 -18.84 -6.56
C HIS A 605 14.96 -20.08 -6.50
N VAL A 606 15.32 -20.61 -7.67
CA VAL A 606 16.33 -21.66 -7.79
C VAL A 606 17.68 -20.99 -7.98
N TYR A 607 18.64 -21.17 -7.08
CA TYR A 607 19.94 -20.51 -7.16
C TYR A 607 21.03 -21.39 -6.56
N ASP A 608 22.17 -21.48 -7.24
CA ASP A 608 23.36 -22.19 -6.76
C ASP A 608 24.57 -21.59 -7.45
N ASP A 609 25.76 -21.74 -6.89
CA ASP A 609 27.00 -21.23 -7.49
C ASP A 609 27.31 -21.91 -8.83
N GLU A 610 26.78 -23.12 -9.05
CA GLU A 610 26.95 -23.88 -10.29
C GLU A 610 25.81 -23.67 -11.30
N LEU A 611 24.72 -23.00 -10.91
CA LEU A 611 23.57 -22.78 -11.78
C LEU A 611 23.65 -21.46 -12.54
N ILE A 612 23.67 -21.58 -13.87
CA ILE A 612 23.62 -20.44 -14.79
C ILE A 612 22.30 -20.49 -15.55
N GLN A 613 21.35 -19.69 -15.10
CA GLN A 613 20.04 -19.58 -15.72
C GLN A 613 19.87 -18.17 -16.30
N PRO A 614 19.37 -18.02 -17.54
CA PRO A 614 18.93 -16.73 -18.00
C PRO A 614 17.76 -16.29 -17.13
N ARG A 615 17.83 -15.09 -16.58
CA ARG A 615 16.74 -14.49 -15.83
C ARG A 615 16.29 -13.27 -16.59
N ASN A 616 15.00 -13.13 -16.85
CA ASN A 616 14.48 -11.96 -17.54
C ASN A 616 13.20 -11.43 -16.87
N VAL A 617 12.83 -10.22 -17.27
CA VAL A 617 11.58 -9.57 -16.88
C VAL A 617 11.20 -8.57 -17.98
N LEU A 618 9.90 -8.35 -18.20
CA LEU A 618 9.45 -7.31 -19.11
C LEU A 618 9.70 -5.92 -18.49
N GLN A 619 10.42 -5.05 -19.20
CA GLN A 619 10.78 -3.71 -18.73
C GLN A 619 10.71 -2.72 -19.90
N VAL A 620 10.53 -1.44 -19.57
CA VAL A 620 10.71 -0.34 -20.53
C VAL A 620 12.20 -0.27 -20.90
N VAL A 621 12.52 -0.32 -22.19
CA VAL A 621 13.91 -0.32 -22.71
C VAL A 621 14.25 1.01 -23.37
N GLU A 622 13.36 1.51 -24.21
CA GLU A 622 13.54 2.74 -24.98
C GLU A 622 12.20 3.49 -25.06
N GLU A 623 12.26 4.78 -25.41
CA GLU A 623 11.10 5.55 -25.83
C GLU A 623 11.30 5.92 -27.30
N GLU A 624 10.54 5.31 -28.20
CA GLU A 624 10.51 5.69 -29.61
C GLU A 624 9.34 6.66 -29.81
N GLU A 625 9.61 7.88 -30.27
CA GLU A 625 8.56 8.89 -30.55
C GLU A 625 7.65 9.24 -29.35
N GLY A 626 8.13 9.09 -28.11
CA GLY A 626 7.36 9.34 -26.89
C GLY A 626 6.55 8.13 -26.39
N HIS A 627 6.64 7.02 -27.11
CA HIS A 627 5.94 5.78 -26.84
C HIS A 627 6.88 4.77 -26.17
N PRO A 628 6.53 4.21 -25.00
CA PRO A 628 7.41 3.27 -24.31
C PRO A 628 7.48 1.94 -25.07
N LEU A 629 8.70 1.53 -25.41
CA LEU A 629 8.99 0.21 -25.94
C LEU A 629 9.35 -0.72 -24.78
N LEU A 630 8.49 -1.71 -24.53
CA LEU A 630 8.69 -2.72 -23.50
C LEU A 630 9.26 -3.97 -24.15
N LYS A 631 10.36 -4.49 -23.61
CA LYS A 631 10.95 -5.75 -24.06
C LYS A 631 11.43 -6.58 -22.88
N ARG A 632 11.57 -7.89 -23.10
CA ARG A 632 12.23 -8.79 -22.14
C ARG A 632 13.68 -8.37 -21.97
N VAL A 633 14.01 -7.88 -20.78
CA VAL A 633 15.38 -7.52 -20.40
C VAL A 633 15.94 -8.61 -19.53
N LEU A 634 17.17 -9.04 -19.82
CA LEU A 634 17.90 -9.93 -18.92
C LEU A 634 18.16 -9.19 -17.61
N LEU A 635 17.66 -9.74 -16.51
CA LEU A 635 18.12 -9.36 -15.18
C LEU A 635 19.62 -9.56 -15.16
N ARG A 636 20.34 -8.58 -14.59
CA ARG A 636 21.80 -8.60 -14.58
C ARG A 636 22.24 -9.98 -14.11
N PRO A 637 22.87 -10.76 -15.00
CA PRO A 637 23.38 -12.06 -14.64
C PRO A 637 24.33 -11.79 -13.51
N SER A 638 24.21 -12.60 -12.50
CA SER A 638 24.86 -12.32 -11.26
C SER A 638 26.28 -12.92 -11.27
N TYR A 639 26.55 -13.81 -12.23
CA TYR A 639 27.84 -14.45 -12.43
C TYR A 639 28.49 -13.96 -13.73
N PRO A 640 29.82 -13.81 -13.79
CA PRO A 640 30.52 -13.48 -15.02
C PRO A 640 30.36 -14.62 -16.04
N TRP A 641 29.84 -14.30 -17.21
CA TRP A 641 29.85 -15.17 -18.39
C TRP A 641 31.30 -15.35 -18.85
N THR A 642 31.95 -16.46 -18.49
CA THR A 642 33.04 -16.95 -19.33
C THR A 642 32.40 -17.65 -20.51
N GLN A 643 32.69 -17.21 -21.74
CA GLN A 643 32.24 -17.83 -23.01
C GLN A 643 32.56 -19.33 -23.16
N ILE A 644 33.19 -19.97 -22.17
CA ILE A 644 33.83 -21.29 -22.27
C ILE A 644 32.97 -22.40 -21.64
N SER A 645 31.92 -22.08 -20.87
CA SER A 645 31.22 -23.07 -20.04
C SER A 645 29.69 -23.07 -20.20
N LEU A 646 29.19 -22.86 -21.42
CA LEU A 646 27.87 -23.40 -21.74
C LEU A 646 28.00 -24.92 -21.94
N PRO A 647 27.12 -25.75 -21.35
CA PRO A 647 27.04 -27.16 -21.69
C PRO A 647 26.91 -27.26 -23.21
N LYS A 648 27.81 -28.00 -23.85
CA LYS A 648 27.54 -28.48 -25.22
C LYS A 648 26.33 -29.39 -25.10
N VAL A 649 25.14 -28.87 -25.41
CA VAL A 649 23.92 -29.66 -25.50
C VAL A 649 24.10 -30.60 -26.69
N SER A 650 24.69 -31.77 -26.45
CA SER A 650 24.59 -32.90 -27.35
C SER A 650 23.18 -33.43 -27.22
N ALA A 651 22.31 -33.10 -28.17
CA ALA A 651 20.95 -33.60 -28.20
C ALA A 651 20.92 -35.14 -28.24
N PRO A 652 20.14 -35.79 -27.38
CA PRO A 652 19.31 -36.90 -27.78
C PRO A 652 17.90 -36.36 -28.01
N SER A 653 17.30 -36.79 -29.12
CA SER A 653 15.88 -36.61 -29.44
C SER A 653 14.98 -36.94 -28.25
N ASP A 654 13.96 -36.12 -28.04
CA ASP A 654 12.76 -36.34 -27.20
C ASP A 654 12.67 -35.65 -25.82
N VAL A 655 13.41 -34.57 -25.55
CA VAL A 655 13.20 -33.75 -24.34
C VAL A 655 13.00 -32.28 -24.68
N PHE A 656 11.79 -31.77 -24.41
CA PHE A 656 11.38 -30.36 -24.31
C PHE A 656 12.07 -29.39 -25.30
N GLU A 657 11.47 -29.19 -26.48
CA GLU A 657 11.78 -28.04 -27.34
C GLU A 657 11.32 -26.76 -26.63
N ASN A 658 12.16 -26.24 -25.73
CA ASN A 658 11.92 -24.98 -25.06
C ASN A 658 12.14 -23.86 -26.09
N GLY A 659 11.07 -23.17 -26.50
CA GLY A 659 11.12 -22.02 -27.44
C GLY A 659 12.13 -20.94 -27.03
N LEU A 660 12.51 -20.91 -25.75
CA LEU A 660 13.61 -20.12 -25.20
C LEU A 660 14.97 -20.33 -25.88
N LEU A 661 15.31 -21.52 -26.40
CA LEU A 661 16.56 -21.75 -27.15
C LEU A 661 16.53 -21.10 -28.54
N GLN A 662 15.37 -21.05 -29.18
CA GLN A 662 15.18 -20.28 -30.42
C GLN A 662 15.22 -18.77 -30.15
N LEU A 663 14.59 -18.31 -29.06
CA LEU A 663 14.65 -16.91 -28.60
C LEU A 663 16.08 -16.50 -28.26
N HIS A 664 16.86 -17.39 -27.64
CA HIS A 664 18.29 -17.17 -27.34
C HIS A 664 19.13 -17.09 -28.63
N SER A 665 18.82 -17.91 -29.65
CA SER A 665 19.47 -17.85 -30.95
C SER A 665 19.12 -16.59 -31.77
N ALA A 666 17.96 -15.99 -31.52
CA ALA A 666 17.52 -14.72 -32.10
C ALA A 666 18.15 -13.53 -31.35
N PHE A 667 18.23 -13.59 -30.01
CA PHE A 667 18.88 -12.57 -29.17
C PHE A 667 20.39 -12.47 -29.39
N LEU A 668 21.08 -13.60 -29.64
CA LEU A 668 22.50 -13.59 -30.01
C LEU A 668 22.77 -12.97 -31.39
N ARG A 669 21.73 -12.79 -32.23
CA ARG A 669 21.82 -12.15 -33.55
C ARG A 669 21.46 -10.66 -33.52
N ALA A 670 20.74 -10.19 -32.50
CA ALA A 670 20.53 -8.77 -32.27
C ALA A 670 21.84 -8.14 -31.75
N SER A 671 22.24 -7.02 -32.33
CA SER A 671 23.44 -6.27 -31.98
C SER A 671 23.54 -6.12 -30.46
N VAL A 672 24.50 -6.82 -29.87
CA VAL A 672 24.80 -6.81 -28.45
C VAL A 672 25.05 -5.35 -28.06
N LEU A 673 24.07 -4.70 -27.40
CA LEU A 673 24.33 -3.53 -26.56
C LEU A 673 25.58 -3.87 -25.75
N PRO A 674 26.59 -2.98 -25.66
CA PRO A 674 27.88 -3.31 -25.06
C PRO A 674 27.61 -3.99 -23.73
N LEU A 675 27.94 -5.28 -23.67
CA LEU A 675 27.76 -6.12 -22.49
C LEU A 675 28.44 -5.38 -21.35
N PHE A 676 27.65 -4.67 -20.54
CA PHE A 676 28.14 -4.05 -19.33
C PHE A 676 28.71 -5.19 -18.52
N GLU A 677 30.03 -5.17 -18.33
CA GLU A 677 30.77 -6.14 -17.54
C GLU A 677 30.04 -6.29 -16.21
N VAL A 678 29.39 -7.44 -16.00
CA VAL A 678 28.77 -7.77 -14.73
C VAL A 678 29.90 -7.75 -13.73
N ARG A 679 29.91 -6.70 -12.91
CA ARG A 679 30.88 -6.54 -11.85
C ARG A 679 30.53 -7.57 -10.79
N ALA A 680 31.16 -8.75 -10.87
CA ALA A 680 31.43 -9.55 -9.68
C ALA A 680 31.80 -8.58 -8.55
N TYR A 681 31.29 -8.80 -7.33
CA TYR A 681 31.55 -7.95 -6.18
C TYR A 681 32.86 -7.16 -6.31
N GLN A 682 32.74 -5.84 -6.42
CA GLN A 682 33.94 -5.02 -6.57
C GLN A 682 34.60 -4.91 -5.22
N LYS A 683 35.88 -5.30 -5.14
CA LYS A 683 36.66 -5.16 -3.92
C LYS A 683 36.69 -3.67 -3.52
N PRO A 684 36.12 -3.28 -2.37
CA PRO A 684 36.17 -1.89 -1.93
C PRO A 684 37.61 -1.43 -1.69
N ALA A 685 37.89 -0.14 -1.85
CA ALA A 685 39.22 0.44 -1.60
C ALA A 685 39.72 0.17 -0.17
N PHE A 686 38.79 0.08 0.80
CA PHE A 686 39.06 -0.12 2.23
C PHE A 686 39.27 -1.59 2.64
N VAL A 687 39.24 -2.53 1.68
CA VAL A 687 39.49 -3.95 1.93
C VAL A 687 40.78 -4.38 1.24
N THR A 688 41.71 -4.97 2.00
CA THR A 688 42.95 -5.52 1.45
C THR A 688 42.66 -6.71 0.54
N GLN A 689 43.54 -6.97 -0.44
CA GLN A 689 43.37 -8.11 -1.33
C GLN A 689 43.32 -9.44 -0.56
N GLU A 690 44.17 -9.59 0.46
CA GLU A 690 44.20 -10.78 1.31
C GLU A 690 42.85 -11.05 2.00
N ILE A 691 42.25 -10.02 2.62
CA ILE A 691 40.94 -10.16 3.27
C ILE A 691 39.90 -10.51 2.21
N TRP A 692 39.89 -9.80 1.08
CA TRP A 692 38.94 -10.03 0.00
C TRP A 692 38.97 -11.47 -0.50
N GLU A 693 40.16 -11.99 -0.78
CA GLU A 693 40.34 -13.37 -1.25
C GLU A 693 39.93 -14.41 -0.19
N ALA A 694 40.15 -14.13 1.09
CA ALA A 694 39.73 -15.03 2.16
C ALA A 694 38.20 -15.13 2.29
N VAL A 695 37.48 -14.02 2.08
CA VAL A 695 36.01 -14.01 2.20
C VAL A 695 35.26 -14.32 0.91
N ARG A 696 35.89 -14.10 -0.25
CA ARG A 696 35.26 -14.27 -1.57
C ARG A 696 34.58 -15.64 -1.78
N PRO A 697 35.16 -16.78 -1.36
CA PRO A 697 34.51 -18.09 -1.50
C PRO A 697 33.22 -18.25 -0.69
N HIS A 698 32.95 -17.30 0.21
CA HIS A 698 31.82 -17.32 1.12
C HIS A 698 30.83 -16.20 0.83
N PHE A 699 31.00 -15.47 -0.27
CA PHE A 699 30.08 -14.42 -0.64
C PHE A 699 28.68 -14.96 -0.91
N LEU A 700 27.69 -14.11 -0.63
CA LEU A 700 26.33 -14.34 -1.03
C LEU A 700 26.32 -14.51 -2.55
N PRO A 701 25.79 -15.61 -3.11
CA PRO A 701 25.72 -15.77 -4.55
C PRO A 701 25.02 -14.57 -5.15
N GLU A 702 25.52 -14.09 -6.29
CA GLU A 702 25.01 -12.85 -6.82
C GLU A 702 23.51 -13.00 -7.25
N ASN A 703 23.09 -14.22 -7.62
CA ASN A 703 21.72 -14.57 -8.06
C ASN A 703 20.81 -14.87 -6.87
N HIS A 704 21.35 -14.77 -5.66
CA HIS A 704 20.62 -15.06 -4.45
C HIS A 704 19.48 -14.03 -4.28
N PRO A 705 18.26 -14.46 -3.93
CA PRO A 705 17.08 -13.58 -3.87
C PRO A 705 17.22 -12.45 -2.84
N ALA A 706 17.98 -12.66 -1.76
CA ALA A 706 18.30 -11.59 -0.81
C ALA A 706 19.19 -10.48 -1.39
N LYS A 707 19.96 -10.73 -2.46
CA LYS A 707 21.04 -9.81 -2.85
C LYS A 707 20.52 -8.47 -3.33
N SER A 708 19.56 -8.43 -4.25
CA SER A 708 19.02 -7.17 -4.78
C SER A 708 18.42 -6.31 -3.68
N LYS A 709 17.75 -6.93 -2.70
CA LYS A 709 17.21 -6.28 -1.50
C LYS A 709 18.31 -5.71 -0.61
N LEU A 710 19.36 -6.47 -0.37
CA LEU A 710 20.53 -6.00 0.39
C LEU A 710 21.23 -4.85 -0.33
N ASP A 711 21.43 -4.96 -1.65
CA ASP A 711 22.01 -3.89 -2.47
C ASP A 711 21.20 -2.59 -2.33
N ARG A 712 19.86 -2.65 -2.43
CA ARG A 712 19.00 -1.48 -2.22
C ARG A 712 19.11 -0.92 -0.80
N MET A 713 18.95 -1.77 0.23
CA MET A 713 19.00 -1.33 1.63
C MET A 713 20.33 -0.65 1.98
N PHE A 714 21.44 -1.29 1.63
CA PHE A 714 22.78 -0.87 2.06
C PHE A 714 23.43 0.15 1.12
N SER A 715 22.93 0.33 -0.10
CA SER A 715 23.38 1.40 -1.01
C SER A 715 22.60 2.71 -0.83
N ALA A 716 21.34 2.65 -0.35
CA ALA A 716 20.55 3.86 -0.10
C ALA A 716 21.06 4.66 1.11
N THR A 717 21.36 3.97 2.22
CA THR A 717 21.84 4.61 3.46
C THR A 717 22.89 3.75 4.15
N ARG A 718 23.68 4.35 5.05
CA ARG A 718 24.64 3.59 5.88
C ARG A 718 23.88 2.89 7.01
N VAL A 719 23.13 1.85 6.67
CA VAL A 719 22.22 1.12 7.56
C VAL A 719 22.88 0.73 8.89
N ILE A 720 24.14 0.28 8.86
CA ILE A 720 24.88 -0.15 10.06
C ILE A 720 25.69 0.95 10.75
N GLN A 721 25.46 2.24 10.44
CA GLN A 721 26.20 3.33 11.09
C GLN A 721 26.05 3.28 12.62
N THR A 722 24.82 3.15 13.12
CA THR A 722 24.50 2.96 14.54
C THR A 722 23.35 1.95 14.73
N PRO A 723 23.10 1.46 15.96
CA PRO A 723 21.89 0.70 16.28
C PRO A 723 20.58 1.41 15.90
N GLU A 724 20.53 2.73 16.00
CA GLU A 724 19.34 3.52 15.66
C GLU A 724 19.10 3.55 14.15
N THR A 725 20.14 3.72 13.33
CA THR A 725 20.01 3.66 11.87
C THR A 725 19.59 2.26 11.42
N PHE A 726 20.13 1.22 12.06
CA PHE A 726 19.75 -0.17 11.80
C PHE A 726 18.25 -0.40 12.09
N ARG A 727 17.73 0.14 13.19
CA ARG A 727 16.29 0.08 13.51
C ARG A 727 15.43 0.85 12.51
N LYS A 728 15.84 2.08 12.16
CA LYS A 728 15.13 2.93 11.20
C LYS A 728 15.05 2.29 9.82
N ALA A 729 16.05 1.50 9.45
CA ALA A 729 16.06 0.72 8.22
C ALA A 729 15.12 -0.49 8.25
N GLY A 730 14.34 -0.75 9.32
CA GLY A 730 13.34 -1.83 9.39
C GLY A 730 13.77 -3.08 10.16
N PHE A 731 14.99 -3.13 10.71
CA PHE A 731 15.45 -4.29 11.48
C PHE A 731 14.86 -4.32 12.90
N LYS A 732 14.11 -5.39 13.21
CA LYS A 732 13.37 -5.57 14.48
C LYS A 732 14.26 -5.58 15.73
N ARG A 733 15.47 -6.18 15.66
CA ARG A 733 16.43 -6.29 16.77
C ARG A 733 17.69 -5.50 16.48
N ASN A 734 17.78 -4.31 17.05
CA ASN A 734 18.90 -3.41 16.78
C ASN A 734 19.94 -3.34 17.89
N ARG A 735 19.63 -3.83 19.10
CA ARG A 735 20.55 -3.74 20.23
C ARG A 735 21.70 -4.76 20.08
N PRO A 736 22.96 -4.33 20.14
CA PRO A 736 24.10 -5.25 20.15
C PRO A 736 24.00 -6.25 21.30
N GLY A 737 24.31 -7.52 21.03
CA GLY A 737 24.42 -8.53 22.08
C GLY A 737 25.46 -8.14 23.12
N ARG A 738 25.16 -8.34 24.41
CA ARG A 738 26.03 -7.92 25.53
C ARG A 738 27.48 -8.39 25.40
N PHE A 739 27.68 -9.62 24.93
CA PHE A 739 29.00 -10.25 24.82
C PHE A 739 29.55 -10.25 23.40
N SER A 740 28.71 -10.61 22.42
CA SER A 740 29.13 -10.71 21.01
C SER A 740 29.28 -9.35 20.34
N ARG A 741 28.65 -8.29 20.87
CA ARG A 741 28.53 -6.95 20.26
C ARG A 741 27.86 -6.93 18.89
N ILE A 742 27.23 -8.03 18.49
CA ILE A 742 26.60 -8.15 17.18
C ILE A 742 25.13 -7.77 17.25
N MET A 743 24.67 -7.04 16.24
CA MET A 743 23.25 -6.84 15.96
C MET A 743 22.78 -8.02 15.11
N ALA A 744 21.77 -8.73 15.58
CA ALA A 744 21.29 -9.98 15.02
C ALA A 744 19.77 -9.87 14.85
N SER A 745 19.31 -9.67 13.61
CA SER A 745 17.92 -9.32 13.32
C SER A 745 17.38 -9.91 12.03
N SER A 746 16.09 -10.20 12.04
CA SER A 746 15.26 -10.36 10.84
C SER A 746 14.89 -8.98 10.25
N HIS A 747 14.51 -8.97 8.98
CA HIS A 747 13.92 -7.82 8.28
C HIS A 747 12.60 -8.24 7.61
N PRO A 748 11.54 -7.41 7.59
CA PRO A 748 10.29 -7.72 6.90
C PRO A 748 10.49 -8.16 5.45
N ASP A 749 11.30 -7.43 4.67
CA ASP A 749 11.58 -7.77 3.26
C ASP A 749 12.51 -8.98 3.07
N LEU A 750 13.11 -9.50 4.15
CA LEU A 750 13.99 -10.68 4.15
C LEU A 750 13.45 -11.76 5.10
N PRO A 751 12.20 -12.24 4.91
CA PRO A 751 11.52 -13.09 5.89
C PRO A 751 12.22 -14.44 6.11
N HIS A 752 12.90 -14.95 5.07
CA HIS A 752 13.64 -16.21 5.08
C HIS A 752 15.10 -16.06 5.54
N TYR A 753 15.53 -14.84 5.89
CA TYR A 753 16.92 -14.57 6.25
C TYR A 753 17.05 -13.84 7.57
N PHE A 754 18.25 -13.93 8.12
CA PHE A 754 18.64 -13.34 9.37
C PHE A 754 20.00 -12.65 9.19
N ILE A 755 20.03 -11.35 9.44
CA ILE A 755 21.22 -10.52 9.24
C ILE A 755 21.97 -10.39 10.56
N LYS A 756 23.26 -10.69 10.54
CA LYS A 756 24.18 -10.39 11.65
C LYS A 756 25.19 -9.33 11.21
N ALA A 757 25.20 -8.19 11.89
CA ALA A 757 26.06 -7.05 11.56
C ALA A 757 26.68 -6.43 12.81
N PHE A 758 27.84 -5.81 12.67
CA PHE A 758 28.42 -4.94 13.69
C PHE A 758 28.17 -3.50 13.28
N ALA A 759 27.81 -2.64 14.24
CA ALA A 759 27.64 -1.22 13.94
C ALA A 759 29.00 -0.57 13.69
N ASP A 760 29.05 0.46 12.83
CA ASP A 760 30.28 1.21 12.59
C ASP A 760 30.76 1.90 13.89
N ASN A 761 29.86 2.31 14.78
CA ASN A 761 30.22 2.87 16.09
C ASN A 761 30.68 1.83 17.14
N GLU A 762 30.77 0.54 16.79
CA GLU A 762 31.37 -0.50 17.64
C GLU A 762 32.87 -0.62 17.36
N LEU A 763 33.66 0.15 18.12
CA LEU A 763 35.11 0.28 17.94
C LEU A 763 35.90 -0.94 18.41
N SER A 764 35.32 -1.81 19.25
CA SER A 764 36.04 -2.98 19.80
C SER A 764 36.21 -4.11 18.77
N VAL A 765 35.44 -4.12 17.69
CA VAL A 765 35.46 -5.15 16.65
C VAL A 765 36.21 -4.64 15.42
N LYS A 766 37.49 -4.98 15.30
CA LYS A 766 38.36 -4.54 14.19
C LYS A 766 38.34 -5.43 12.96
N ALA A 767 38.01 -6.71 13.11
CA ALA A 767 38.04 -7.71 12.05
C ALA A 767 36.74 -8.54 12.09
N GLU A 768 35.63 -7.94 11.67
CA GLU A 768 34.33 -8.60 11.61
C GLU A 768 34.33 -9.81 10.68
N TRP A 769 35.05 -9.72 9.56
CA TRP A 769 35.13 -10.77 8.54
C TRP A 769 35.63 -12.09 9.11
N TYR A 770 36.63 -12.06 10.00
CA TYR A 770 37.18 -13.26 10.63
C TYR A 770 36.11 -13.99 11.46
N LYS A 771 35.31 -13.25 12.24
CA LYS A 771 34.21 -13.83 13.02
C LYS A 771 33.13 -14.43 12.12
N PHE A 772 32.89 -13.84 10.95
CA PHE A 772 31.94 -14.36 9.99
C PHE A 772 32.43 -15.65 9.33
N LEU A 773 33.70 -15.72 8.91
CA LEU A 773 34.31 -16.94 8.39
C LEU A 773 34.20 -18.11 9.38
N HIS A 774 34.58 -17.88 10.64
CA HIS A 774 34.48 -18.90 11.69
C HIS A 774 33.07 -19.46 11.86
N ARG A 775 32.04 -18.61 11.72
CA ARG A 775 30.64 -19.04 11.79
C ARG A 775 30.21 -19.83 10.56
N ILE A 776 30.74 -19.51 9.37
CA ILE A 776 30.43 -20.23 8.12
C ILE A 776 31.10 -21.60 8.14
N GLU A 777 32.39 -21.64 8.47
CA GLU A 777 33.17 -22.88 8.62
C GLU A 777 32.55 -23.80 9.68
N GLY A 778 32.23 -23.26 10.85
CA GLY A 778 31.57 -24.03 11.90
C GLY A 778 30.22 -24.59 11.45
N ALA A 779 29.42 -23.84 10.68
CA ALA A 779 28.17 -24.34 10.14
C ALA A 779 28.38 -25.44 9.10
N LYS A 780 29.43 -25.34 8.26
CA LYS A 780 29.82 -26.38 7.31
C LYS A 780 30.21 -27.68 8.02
N CYS A 781 31.09 -27.60 9.04
CA CYS A 781 31.50 -28.78 9.82
C CYS A 781 30.30 -29.47 10.50
N VAL A 782 29.35 -28.69 11.04
CA VAL A 782 28.14 -29.26 11.65
C VAL A 782 27.26 -29.96 10.60
N ARG A 783 27.05 -29.36 9.42
CA ARG A 783 26.28 -30.00 8.32
C ARG A 783 26.91 -31.31 7.85
N GLU A 784 28.21 -31.31 7.62
CA GLU A 784 28.96 -32.51 7.21
C GLU A 784 28.84 -33.62 8.27
N TRP A 785 28.96 -33.25 9.56
CA TRP A 785 28.79 -34.21 10.65
C TRP A 785 27.37 -34.76 10.71
N ILE A 786 26.33 -33.93 10.57
CA ILE A 786 24.93 -34.36 10.56
C ILE A 786 24.67 -35.32 9.40
N ALA A 787 25.16 -34.99 8.19
CA ALA A 787 24.99 -35.81 7.00
C ALA A 787 25.67 -37.19 7.18
N LYS A 788 26.92 -37.19 7.66
CA LYS A 788 27.69 -38.41 7.95
C LYS A 788 26.99 -39.33 8.96
N ASN A 789 26.30 -38.75 9.94
CA ASN A 789 25.61 -39.50 11.00
C ASN A 789 24.11 -39.75 10.70
N LYS A 790 23.60 -39.32 9.54
CA LYS A 790 22.19 -39.47 9.12
C LYS A 790 21.18 -38.85 10.11
N LEU A 791 21.48 -37.65 10.61
CA LEU A 791 20.69 -36.95 11.64
C LEU A 791 19.93 -35.73 11.10
N GLN A 792 19.70 -35.63 9.79
CA GLN A 792 18.99 -34.51 9.14
C GLN A 792 17.53 -34.35 9.64
N SER A 793 16.90 -35.44 10.09
CA SER A 793 15.56 -35.39 10.70
C SER A 793 15.57 -34.85 12.14
N THR A 794 16.75 -34.74 12.76
CA THR A 794 16.93 -34.30 14.15
C THR A 794 17.49 -32.88 14.23
N PHE A 795 18.46 -32.56 13.37
CA PHE A 795 19.16 -31.28 13.38
C PHE A 795 18.96 -30.54 12.07
N SER A 796 19.01 -29.22 12.18
CA SER A 796 19.07 -28.29 11.06
C SER A 796 20.20 -27.29 11.27
N VAL A 797 20.76 -26.75 10.20
CA VAL A 797 21.87 -25.79 10.27
C VAL A 797 21.66 -24.76 9.17
N PRO A 798 21.68 -23.47 9.48
CA PRO A 798 21.50 -22.44 8.46
C PRO A 798 22.69 -22.42 7.50
N ASN A 799 22.41 -22.28 6.21
CA ASN A 799 23.39 -21.73 5.29
C ASN A 799 23.74 -20.30 5.69
N LYS A 800 25.00 -19.91 5.46
CA LYS A 800 25.56 -18.63 5.88
C LYS A 800 26.47 -18.11 4.79
N TRP A 801 26.34 -16.82 4.51
CA TRP A 801 27.08 -16.12 3.48
C TRP A 801 27.56 -14.76 4.00
N ILE A 802 28.60 -14.24 3.36
CA ILE A 802 29.10 -12.88 3.57
C ILE A 802 28.52 -11.97 2.49
N TYR A 803 27.95 -10.85 2.90
CA TYR A 803 27.58 -9.79 1.97
C TYR A 803 28.55 -8.62 2.12
N PRO A 804 29.37 -8.31 1.09
CA PRO A 804 30.19 -7.11 1.02
C PRO A 804 29.32 -5.84 1.02
N LEU A 805 29.62 -4.92 1.93
CA LEU A 805 28.96 -3.63 1.99
C LEU A 805 29.50 -2.70 0.90
N PRO A 806 28.65 -1.87 0.26
CA PRO A 806 29.09 -0.95 -0.78
C PRO A 806 30.06 0.10 -0.21
N GLU A 807 30.89 0.67 -1.09
CA GLU A 807 31.84 1.71 -0.70
C GLU A 807 31.10 2.94 -0.14
N ASN A 808 30.02 3.33 -0.82
CA ASN A 808 29.14 4.41 -0.45
C ASN A 808 27.71 3.91 -0.20
N PRO A 809 26.99 4.50 0.76
CA PRO A 809 27.45 5.54 1.69
C PRO A 809 28.48 4.99 2.70
N SER A 810 29.48 5.80 3.02
CA SER A 810 30.53 5.51 4.01
C SER A 810 30.13 6.07 5.38
N PRO A 811 30.54 5.46 6.51
CA PRO A 811 30.31 6.07 7.82
C PRO A 811 31.11 7.38 7.95
N PRO A 812 30.75 8.27 8.90
CA PRO A 812 31.50 9.49 9.14
C PRO A 812 32.98 9.22 9.43
N ASN A 813 33.87 9.98 8.80
CA ASN A 813 35.31 9.83 8.98
C ASN A 813 35.79 10.53 10.27
N ASN A 814 35.48 9.94 11.43
CA ASN A 814 35.95 10.40 12.73
C ASN A 814 36.17 9.23 13.71
N SER A 815 36.80 9.50 14.85
CA SER A 815 37.21 8.47 15.83
C SER A 815 36.06 7.72 16.50
N HIS A 816 34.81 8.16 16.35
CA HIS A 816 33.63 7.47 16.87
C HIS A 816 33.13 6.35 15.96
N PHE A 817 33.66 6.23 14.74
CA PHE A 817 33.26 5.21 13.77
C PHE A 817 34.47 4.42 13.27
N LEU A 818 34.27 3.11 13.14
CA LEU A 818 35.17 2.14 12.54
C LEU A 818 34.41 1.38 11.46
N ARG A 819 34.67 1.74 10.20
CA ARG A 819 34.03 1.17 9.02
C ARG A 819 34.05 -0.35 9.05
N LYS A 820 32.87 -0.97 9.00
CA LYS A 820 32.71 -2.39 8.67
C LYS A 820 32.54 -2.54 7.17
N ASN A 821 33.05 -3.63 6.62
CA ASN A 821 33.02 -3.91 5.19
C ASN A 821 32.12 -5.08 4.83
N PHE A 822 31.63 -5.82 5.83
CA PHE A 822 30.86 -7.04 5.62
C PHE A 822 29.73 -7.16 6.63
N ILE A 823 28.68 -7.87 6.22
CA ILE A 823 27.66 -8.44 7.12
C ILE A 823 27.55 -9.93 6.85
N LEU A 824 26.97 -10.68 7.80
CA LEU A 824 26.63 -12.08 7.62
C LEU A 824 25.14 -12.23 7.32
N VAL A 825 24.83 -12.90 6.23
CA VAL A 825 23.48 -13.33 5.87
C VAL A 825 23.36 -14.80 6.27
N ALA A 826 22.34 -15.16 7.03
CA ALA A 826 22.08 -16.54 7.42
C ALA A 826 20.62 -16.90 7.13
N GLU A 827 20.32 -18.17 6.84
CA GLU A 827 18.93 -18.63 6.74
C GLU A 827 18.18 -18.48 8.07
N ASN A 828 16.90 -18.14 7.98
CA ASN A 828 16.00 -18.07 9.12
C ASN A 828 15.39 -19.45 9.40
N MET A 829 15.96 -20.16 10.37
CA MET A 829 15.56 -21.53 10.77
C MET A 829 14.19 -21.64 11.47
N ARG A 830 13.36 -20.58 11.46
CA ARG A 830 12.01 -20.56 12.07
C ARG A 830 12.01 -21.09 13.52
N ILE A 831 12.96 -20.61 14.32
CA ILE A 831 13.17 -21.05 15.70
C ILE A 831 11.99 -20.66 16.61
N LEU A 832 11.75 -21.44 17.67
CA LEU A 832 10.81 -21.07 18.71
C LEU A 832 11.25 -19.80 19.44
N ASP A 833 10.28 -19.01 19.91
CA ASP A 833 10.56 -17.89 20.81
C ASP A 833 11.24 -18.38 22.11
N HIS A 834 11.87 -17.46 22.84
CA HIS A 834 12.70 -17.78 24.00
C HIS A 834 11.97 -18.64 25.04
N GLU A 835 10.75 -18.26 25.41
CA GLU A 835 9.96 -18.97 26.43
C GLU A 835 9.51 -20.35 25.97
N LYS A 836 9.01 -20.48 24.73
CA LYS A 836 8.61 -21.77 24.17
C LYS A 836 9.82 -22.69 23.97
N ASN A 837 10.97 -22.14 23.59
CA ASN A 837 12.20 -22.92 23.46
C ASN A 837 12.66 -23.48 24.81
N GLU A 838 12.66 -22.68 25.88
CA GLU A 838 12.99 -23.18 27.22
C GLU A 838 12.01 -24.26 27.70
N LYS A 839 10.71 -24.09 27.44
CA LYS A 839 9.70 -25.12 27.73
C LYS A 839 9.96 -26.40 26.91
N ALA A 840 10.32 -26.28 25.64
CA ALA A 840 10.66 -27.41 24.78
C ALA A 840 11.90 -28.16 25.29
N TYR A 841 12.94 -27.47 25.75
CA TYR A 841 14.10 -28.09 26.38
C TYR A 841 13.77 -28.88 27.65
N LYS A 842 12.79 -28.44 28.43
CA LYS A 842 12.32 -29.17 29.61
C LYS A 842 11.48 -30.39 29.25
N ASN A 843 10.63 -30.29 28.23
CA ASN A 843 9.55 -31.25 27.99
C ASN A 843 9.79 -32.21 26.81
N LYS A 844 10.52 -31.76 25.77
CA LYS A 844 10.75 -32.52 24.53
C LYS A 844 12.11 -33.21 24.48
N MET A 845 13.03 -32.86 25.39
CA MET A 845 14.37 -33.42 25.37
C MET A 845 14.37 -34.87 25.85
N THR A 846 14.96 -35.77 25.06
CA THR A 846 15.02 -37.22 25.32
C THR A 846 16.46 -37.68 25.51
N ARG A 847 16.67 -38.87 26.08
CA ARG A 847 18.03 -39.44 26.22
C ARG A 847 18.74 -39.57 24.87
N LYS A 848 18.03 -40.03 23.83
CA LYS A 848 18.58 -40.12 22.46
C LYS A 848 19.02 -38.74 21.95
N LEU A 849 18.18 -37.71 22.09
CA LEU A 849 18.54 -36.35 21.66
C LEU A 849 19.77 -35.83 22.43
N LEU A 850 19.87 -36.11 23.74
CA LEU A 850 21.04 -35.73 24.53
C LEU A 850 22.31 -36.47 24.09
N ASP A 851 22.21 -37.76 23.74
CA ASP A 851 23.34 -38.50 23.17
C ASP A 851 23.81 -37.86 21.86
N ASP A 852 22.86 -37.54 20.97
CA ASP A 852 23.14 -36.95 19.67
C ASP A 852 23.74 -35.53 19.81
N ILE A 853 23.21 -34.70 20.73
CA ILE A 853 23.76 -33.37 21.06
C ILE A 853 25.18 -33.49 21.63
N TYR A 854 25.41 -34.41 22.57
CA TYR A 854 26.73 -34.59 23.17
C TYR A 854 27.76 -34.95 22.11
N ARG A 855 27.46 -35.95 21.27
CA ARG A 855 28.35 -36.39 20.19
C ARG A 855 28.64 -35.25 19.22
N LEU A 856 27.61 -34.53 18.76
CA LEU A 856 27.82 -33.39 17.85
C LEU A 856 28.75 -32.34 18.46
N PHE A 857 28.48 -31.95 19.71
CA PHE A 857 29.25 -30.91 20.39
C PHE A 857 30.69 -31.34 20.62
N ASP A 858 30.91 -32.58 21.07
CA ASP A 858 32.24 -33.13 21.33
C ASP A 858 33.02 -33.38 20.05
N ASP A 859 32.41 -33.97 19.02
CA ASP A 859 33.11 -34.33 17.79
C ASP A 859 33.56 -33.11 16.97
N VAL A 860 32.75 -32.05 16.98
CA VAL A 860 32.99 -30.81 16.24
C VAL A 860 33.64 -29.72 17.13
N GLY A 861 33.64 -29.90 18.45
CA GLY A 861 34.25 -28.95 19.39
C GLY A 861 33.47 -27.63 19.50
N LEU A 862 32.14 -27.71 19.66
CA LEU A 862 31.24 -26.55 19.66
C LEU A 862 31.19 -25.87 21.04
N TYR A 863 32.17 -25.02 21.33
CA TYR A 863 32.33 -24.39 22.65
C TYR A 863 31.20 -23.42 23.02
N ASP A 864 30.62 -22.74 22.03
CA ASP A 864 29.58 -21.73 22.18
C ASP A 864 28.15 -22.26 21.98
N SER A 865 27.98 -23.48 21.44
CA SER A 865 26.66 -24.10 21.25
C SER A 865 26.04 -24.64 22.54
N VAL A 866 26.72 -24.58 23.69
CA VAL A 866 26.24 -25.07 25.00
C VAL A 866 25.14 -24.21 25.66
N TYR A 867 24.45 -23.37 24.89
CA TYR A 867 23.33 -22.58 25.35
C TYR A 867 22.09 -22.87 24.50
N ALA A 868 20.93 -23.02 25.14
CA ALA A 868 19.67 -23.36 24.45
C ALA A 868 19.25 -22.35 23.38
N PHE A 869 19.70 -21.10 23.46
CA PHE A 869 19.43 -20.08 22.43
C PHE A 869 20.37 -20.17 21.21
N ASN A 870 21.48 -20.91 21.31
CA ASN A 870 22.38 -21.18 20.18
C ASN A 870 22.06 -22.51 19.48
N VAL A 871 21.31 -23.41 20.15
CA VAL A 871 20.78 -24.65 19.57
C VAL A 871 19.25 -24.76 19.79
N PRO A 872 18.45 -23.74 19.41
CA PRO A 872 17.02 -23.74 19.71
C PRO A 872 16.25 -24.83 18.94
N PHE A 873 15.10 -25.20 19.49
CA PHE A 873 14.09 -25.94 18.72
C PHE A 873 13.50 -25.06 17.62
N CYS A 874 13.31 -25.65 16.45
CA CYS A 874 12.57 -25.12 15.33
C CYS A 874 11.08 -25.40 15.47
N LYS A 875 10.24 -24.67 14.71
CA LYS A 875 8.80 -24.91 14.66
C LYS A 875 8.42 -26.31 14.14
N ASP A 876 9.26 -26.91 13.29
CA ASP A 876 9.14 -28.29 12.79
C ASP A 876 9.58 -29.36 13.81
N GLY A 877 10.10 -28.96 14.97
CA GLY A 877 10.57 -29.84 16.03
C GLY A 877 12.04 -30.27 15.94
N LYS A 878 12.79 -29.89 14.89
CA LYS A 878 14.24 -30.09 14.80
C LYS A 878 15.00 -29.16 15.76
N LEU A 879 16.29 -29.43 15.99
CA LEU A 879 17.21 -28.52 16.69
C LEU A 879 18.09 -27.77 15.68
N ALA A 880 18.07 -26.43 15.68
CA ALA A 880 18.90 -25.62 14.79
C ALA A 880 20.21 -25.19 15.44
N THR A 881 21.36 -25.46 14.83
CA THR A 881 22.67 -24.99 15.34
C THR A 881 23.01 -23.61 14.74
N ILE A 882 22.53 -22.52 15.36
CA ILE A 882 22.52 -21.18 14.75
C ILE A 882 23.78 -20.33 15.01
N ASP A 883 24.57 -20.67 16.04
CA ASP A 883 25.84 -20.01 16.33
C ASP A 883 26.96 -21.05 16.50
N THR A 884 28.01 -20.84 15.74
CA THR A 884 29.10 -21.80 15.52
C THR A 884 30.43 -21.06 15.37
N GLU A 885 30.56 -19.90 16.00
CA GLU A 885 31.78 -19.07 15.93
C GLU A 885 32.96 -19.79 16.60
N TYR A 886 32.71 -20.51 17.69
CA TYR A 886 33.75 -21.22 18.44
C TYR A 886 33.70 -22.74 18.22
N HIS A 887 33.78 -23.16 16.96
CA HIS A 887 33.96 -24.56 16.57
C HIS A 887 35.44 -25.00 16.74
N HIS A 888 35.69 -26.32 16.76
CA HIS A 888 37.00 -26.92 17.02
C HIS A 888 37.70 -26.43 18.30
N ARG A 889 36.92 -26.11 19.35
CA ARG A 889 37.43 -25.62 20.62
C ARG A 889 37.04 -26.56 21.77
N TRP A 890 38.05 -27.23 22.31
CA TRP A 890 37.94 -28.14 23.45
C TRP A 890 38.65 -27.61 24.70
N PRO A 891 38.27 -28.07 25.90
CA PRO A 891 37.12 -28.91 26.19
C PRO A 891 35.81 -28.12 26.06
N VAL A 892 34.75 -28.80 25.59
CA VAL A 892 33.42 -28.19 25.47
C VAL A 892 32.79 -28.04 26.87
N PRO A 893 32.26 -26.85 27.24
CA PRO A 893 31.73 -26.59 28.57
C PRO A 893 30.29 -27.11 28.74
N PHE A 894 30.10 -28.44 28.62
CA PHE A 894 28.79 -29.11 28.65
C PHE A 894 27.90 -28.77 29.84
N HIS A 895 28.49 -28.43 31.00
CA HIS A 895 27.76 -28.07 32.22
C HIS A 895 26.81 -26.87 32.02
N LYS A 896 27.09 -25.98 31.06
CA LYS A 896 26.27 -24.78 30.81
C LYS A 896 24.88 -25.08 30.24
N LEU A 897 24.74 -26.20 29.53
CA LEU A 897 23.47 -26.61 28.93
C LEU A 897 22.53 -27.29 29.95
N LYS A 898 23.10 -27.85 31.03
CA LYS A 898 22.38 -28.63 32.05
C LYS A 898 21.13 -27.91 32.60
N LYS A 899 21.23 -26.60 32.85
CA LYS A 899 20.17 -25.82 33.51
C LYS A 899 18.85 -25.75 32.73
N TYR A 900 18.84 -26.05 31.44
CA TYR A 900 17.64 -25.97 30.59
C TYR A 900 16.79 -27.25 30.63
N PHE A 901 17.33 -28.36 31.14
CA PHE A 901 16.67 -29.67 31.09
C PHE A 901 15.74 -29.94 32.28
N SER A 902 14.81 -30.89 32.14
CA SER A 902 14.07 -31.48 33.27
C SER A 902 15.02 -32.17 34.26
N LYS A 903 14.59 -32.37 35.51
CA LYS A 903 15.43 -32.97 36.56
C LYS A 903 16.01 -34.33 36.15
N ASP A 904 15.25 -35.15 35.44
CA ASP A 904 15.72 -36.47 34.99
C ASP A 904 16.71 -36.36 33.84
N MET A 905 16.46 -35.45 32.89
CA MET A 905 17.40 -35.18 31.81
C MET A 905 18.68 -34.48 32.31
N GLN A 906 18.63 -33.70 33.39
CA GLN A 906 19.82 -33.16 34.06
C GLN A 906 20.71 -34.25 34.64
N LYS A 907 20.11 -35.28 35.27
CA LYS A 907 20.86 -36.44 35.78
C LYS A 907 21.50 -37.22 34.64
N TYR A 908 20.76 -37.45 33.57
CA TYR A 908 21.28 -38.15 32.39
C TYR A 908 22.40 -37.36 31.70
N TRP A 909 22.24 -36.05 31.53
CA TRP A 909 23.28 -35.19 30.98
C TRP A 909 24.56 -35.18 31.83
N GLN A 910 24.41 -35.16 33.17
CA GLN A 910 25.56 -35.29 34.07
C GLN A 910 26.26 -36.63 33.89
N HIS A 911 25.52 -37.72 33.76
CA HIS A 911 26.08 -39.03 33.46
C HIS A 911 26.87 -39.05 32.13
N LEU A 912 26.40 -38.36 31.08
CA LEU A 912 27.18 -38.23 29.84
C LEU A 912 28.48 -37.44 30.06
N ILE A 913 28.45 -36.36 30.84
CA ILE A 913 29.65 -35.58 31.18
C ILE A 913 30.68 -36.44 31.92
N ASP A 914 30.23 -37.15 32.95
CA ASP A 914 31.08 -37.94 33.86
C ASP A 914 31.74 -39.13 33.13
N ASN A 915 31.00 -39.76 32.19
CA ASN A 915 31.51 -40.91 31.43
C ASN A 915 32.18 -40.54 30.10
N GLY A 916 32.28 -39.25 29.77
CA GLY A 916 32.87 -38.80 28.52
C GLY A 916 32.03 -39.12 27.26
N GLY A 917 30.71 -39.20 27.41
CA GLY A 917 29.74 -39.38 26.33
C GLY A 917 28.85 -40.62 26.48
N PRO A 918 27.97 -40.88 25.50
CA PRO A 918 27.15 -42.09 25.49
C PRO A 918 28.02 -43.33 25.24
N LYS A 919 27.49 -44.52 25.57
CA LYS A 919 28.21 -45.79 25.42
C LYS A 919 28.77 -45.93 23.99
N GLY A 920 30.07 -46.20 23.89
CA GLY A 920 30.79 -46.35 22.62
C GLY A 920 31.30 -45.04 22.00
N HIS A 921 31.05 -43.89 22.61
CA HIS A 921 31.66 -42.62 22.20
C HIS A 921 33.10 -42.52 22.67
N ILE A 922 33.99 -42.03 21.81
CA ILE A 922 35.40 -41.75 22.17
C ILE A 922 35.54 -40.24 22.27
N LYS A 923 35.73 -39.74 23.50
CA LYS A 923 35.80 -38.31 23.79
C LYS A 923 36.94 -37.63 23.02
N LYS A 924 36.63 -36.57 22.27
CA LYS A 924 37.64 -35.72 21.62
C LYS A 924 38.04 -34.58 22.56
N GLY A 925 39.35 -34.35 22.71
CA GLY A 925 39.87 -33.26 23.55
C GLY A 925 40.09 -33.58 25.04
N GLY A 926 40.05 -34.85 25.44
CA GLY A 926 40.62 -35.29 26.71
C GLY A 926 42.12 -35.51 26.60
N ARG A 927 42.92 -34.66 27.26
CA ARG A 927 44.20 -35.06 27.83
C ARG A 927 43.97 -35.46 29.27
#